data_AF-A0A4R1AMC6-F1
#
_entry.id   AF-A0A4R1AMC6-F1
#
_cell.length_a   1.000
_cell.length_b   1.000
_cell.length_c   1.000
_cell.angle_alpha   90.00
_cell.angle_beta   90.00
_cell.angle_gamma   90.00
#
_symmetry.space_group_name_H-M   'P 1'
#
loop_
_entity.id
_entity.type
_entity.pdbx_description
1 polymer ?
#
loop_
_entity_poly.entity_id
_entity_poly.type
_entity_poly.pdbx_seq_one_letter_code
_entity_poly.pdbx_strand_id
1 'polypeptide(L)'
;MRPRGRVPERTSVNLLRRRTAIGVAALLSCGGLVVASPAHAADPVTVNLIDVNDFHGRIDANTVKVAGTIEQLRAAAGDANTLFLSAGDNIGASLFASSSQQDQPTIDVLNTLDLAVSAVGNHELDGGETDLTGRVEDAADFGHVAANIYRKGTTDTVLPAYETFTVAGQEVAVIGATTEETASLVSPAGVANLDFGDPVEAVNRVARQLEASADKPDVIVASYHEGAGFKTSSTTTLEQEVADGGAFADIVTKTDASVDAIFTGHTHKEYAWNAPVPGKAGKTRPVVQTGSYGERIGQVQLKVDPDTGDVVSYTAGNVGRTTTADADLVAAFPRVAQVKTIVDDALADAKALGEKPVATVSADITTAYTGSSRDDRASESTLGNLVADAVLAQVSQLEVGADLGIANPGGLRAELFYAGSTGADADVNKDGVITFAEANAVLPFNNTLSSVSLKGSSLKKVFEQQWQTNPDGTVPSRSYLQLGTSANVQYTYDDTRERGDRITSLTIDGAPLDPDRTYRVATFSFLGAGGDNFRAFTEGTNFDTGLQDYQAWMDFLKAESPVSPDFRRHAIKVAGDTDVVLGQPIDLTFPKLDLTSKGTPATTSVDASLDLGGTTTDLGSFPATNGSARVTTPITTKPGTGTLTVTAQPTGTTFQVPVSAKAASTTTADAPTPVERGEQAVVDVAVATEADVVPSGRVDVLSGSTVVGTGTLDEGVASVDVDTIGLAVGTRALTVAYAGDDALLPSTGTVDVQVDKGQATVVPGAVAKAPVNGVVSVPVEVTSGTGAVPTGRVEVRLGETVVGSADLSAGRGTVKVPAGTLDVGVHDLQVEYLGDSQHLESSADVRAVVTTIPTSLKASGYAVQYGRVGTVVVTGPAAATGTVTLTRGSARLGVGYFVKGRATLQVAGTALKPGAHTLTATYAGNGTYAGARTTVRVTVAKARTSVTAKVTTRKVVVKKTRANVAVTVRAYGVPVSSGTVGVYQGSKRVGTATVRNGKASVRLSRLTKAGTQRLTVKYAGSSLFSGSSTTVKVKVARR
;
A
#
# COMPACT_ATOMS: atom_id res chain seq x y z
N MET A 1 43.09 11.41 -40.78
CA MET A 1 43.28 12.87 -40.64
C MET A 1 44.30 13.13 -39.52
N ARG A 2 45.26 14.03 -39.75
CA ARG A 2 46.46 14.35 -38.95
C ARG A 2 46.11 15.23 -37.69
N PRO A 3 47.06 15.55 -36.75
CA PRO A 3 47.91 14.64 -35.95
C PRO A 3 48.34 15.19 -34.54
N ARG A 4 49.10 14.37 -33.78
CA ARG A 4 50.24 14.67 -32.85
C ARG A 4 49.99 15.54 -31.60
N GLY A 5 50.56 15.22 -30.42
CA GLY A 5 51.51 14.20 -30.02
C GLY A 5 52.29 14.64 -28.77
N ARG A 6 52.88 13.70 -28.01
CA ARG A 6 54.11 13.91 -27.21
C ARG A 6 54.62 12.59 -26.60
N VAL A 7 55.92 12.40 -26.75
CA VAL A 7 56.86 11.47 -26.09
C VAL A 7 58.13 12.35 -25.91
N PRO A 8 58.91 12.32 -24.80
CA PRO A 8 59.91 11.25 -24.60
C PRO A 8 60.35 10.86 -23.17
N GLU A 9 60.96 9.68 -23.11
CA GLU A 9 61.74 9.08 -22.04
C GLU A 9 63.17 9.67 -21.88
N ARG A 10 63.68 9.58 -20.63
CA ARG A 10 65.01 9.18 -20.09
C ARG A 10 66.30 9.52 -20.90
N THR A 11 67.46 9.90 -20.34
CA THR A 11 68.23 9.31 -19.22
C THR A 11 69.42 10.23 -18.85
N SER A 12 69.70 10.37 -17.55
CA SER A 12 70.98 10.19 -16.81
C SER A 12 72.34 10.88 -17.14
N VAL A 13 73.03 11.26 -16.04
CA VAL A 13 74.49 11.15 -15.70
C VAL A 13 75.37 12.43 -15.60
N ASN A 14 75.67 12.78 -14.34
CA ASN A 14 76.95 13.12 -13.66
C ASN A 14 77.90 14.30 -14.03
N LEU A 15 78.08 15.14 -12.99
CA LEU A 15 79.30 15.55 -12.27
C LEU A 15 80.40 16.48 -12.87
N LEU A 16 80.56 17.60 -12.15
CA LEU A 16 81.79 18.13 -11.49
C LEU A 16 82.86 18.88 -12.32
N ARG A 17 83.17 20.13 -11.92
CA ARG A 17 84.39 20.48 -11.13
C ARG A 17 84.67 22.00 -10.94
N ARG A 18 85.02 22.30 -9.68
CA ARG A 18 86.11 23.16 -9.14
C ARG A 18 86.05 24.69 -9.25
N ARG A 19 86.27 25.35 -8.10
CA ARG A 19 87.54 26.07 -7.81
C ARG A 19 87.72 26.41 -6.32
N THR A 20 88.98 26.68 -6.01
CA THR A 20 89.73 26.52 -4.75
C THR A 20 89.76 27.80 -3.89
N ALA A 21 90.11 27.62 -2.62
CA ALA A 21 90.23 28.58 -1.52
C ALA A 21 91.44 29.56 -1.59
N ILE A 22 91.42 30.61 -0.73
CA ILE A 22 92.41 31.00 0.31
C ILE A 22 92.24 32.49 0.71
N GLY A 23 92.32 32.84 2.01
CA GLY A 23 92.93 34.12 2.44
C GLY A 23 92.39 34.93 3.65
N VAL A 24 92.72 34.51 4.89
CA VAL A 24 93.25 35.29 6.06
C VAL A 24 92.56 36.56 6.63
N ALA A 25 92.07 36.40 7.89
CA ALA A 25 92.12 37.20 9.14
C ALA A 25 92.15 38.76 9.21
N ALA A 26 91.31 39.34 10.08
CA ALA A 26 91.72 40.11 11.30
C ALA A 26 90.54 40.78 12.10
N LEU A 27 90.54 40.52 13.42
CA LEU A 27 90.22 41.33 14.63
C LEU A 27 88.89 42.13 14.85
N LEU A 28 88.21 41.71 15.95
CA LEU A 28 87.62 42.46 17.08
C LEU A 28 86.64 43.65 16.85
N SER A 29 85.38 43.51 17.27
CA SER A 29 84.90 43.91 18.62
C SER A 29 83.35 43.95 18.73
N CYS A 30 82.88 43.22 19.75
CA CYS A 30 81.60 43.23 20.49
C CYS A 30 80.36 44.01 19.95
N GLY A 31 79.37 43.23 19.50
CA GLY A 31 77.94 43.51 19.67
C GLY A 31 77.23 42.17 19.80
N GLY A 32 76.74 41.83 21.01
CA GLY A 32 76.14 40.53 21.31
C GLY A 32 74.86 40.28 20.53
N LEU A 33 74.97 39.64 19.36
CA LEU A 33 73.88 38.90 18.75
C LEU A 33 73.84 37.53 19.43
N VAL A 34 72.80 37.28 20.21
CA VAL A 34 72.35 35.91 20.50
C VAL A 34 71.88 35.35 19.16
N VAL A 35 72.76 34.64 18.47
CA VAL A 35 72.36 33.75 17.38
C VAL A 35 71.65 32.59 18.08
N ALA A 36 70.33 32.63 18.12
CA ALA A 36 69.55 31.45 18.44
C ALA A 36 69.96 30.36 17.45
N SER A 37 70.57 29.29 17.94
CA SER A 37 70.67 28.05 17.18
C SER A 37 69.27 27.70 16.68
N PRO A 38 69.09 27.27 15.42
CA PRO A 38 67.80 26.73 15.01
C PRO A 38 67.46 25.59 15.98
N ALA A 39 66.29 25.65 16.61
CA ALA A 39 65.76 24.54 17.37
C ALA A 39 65.79 23.31 16.45
N HIS A 40 66.56 22.29 16.81
CA HIS A 40 66.36 20.98 16.21
C HIS A 40 64.96 20.54 16.63
N ALA A 41 64.09 20.24 15.67
CA ALA A 41 62.90 19.45 15.95
C ALA A 41 63.38 18.15 16.61
N ALA A 42 62.75 17.75 17.71
CA ALA A 42 63.09 16.49 18.36
C ALA A 42 62.89 15.34 17.37
N ASP A 43 63.76 14.33 17.41
CA ASP A 43 63.59 13.15 16.56
C ASP A 43 62.26 12.44 16.94
N PRO A 44 61.44 11.99 15.96
CA PRO A 44 60.19 11.30 16.26
C PRO A 44 60.38 10.10 17.19
N VAL A 45 59.53 10.00 18.21
CA VAL A 45 59.47 8.85 19.13
C VAL A 45 58.68 7.71 18.51
N THR A 46 58.89 6.48 18.99
CA THR A 46 58.20 5.31 18.44
C THR A 46 57.23 4.75 19.46
N VAL A 47 55.94 4.77 19.13
CA VAL A 47 54.90 4.05 19.85
C VAL A 47 54.71 2.71 19.15
N ASN A 48 55.06 1.61 19.82
CA ASN A 48 54.93 0.25 19.32
C ASN A 48 53.66 -0.39 19.90
N LEU A 49 52.65 -0.55 19.05
CA LEU A 49 51.40 -1.22 19.40
C LEU A 49 51.53 -2.67 18.94
N ILE A 50 51.34 -3.62 19.85
CA ILE A 50 51.23 -5.04 19.53
C ILE A 50 49.84 -5.53 19.91
N ASP A 51 49.25 -6.39 19.08
CA ASP A 51 47.85 -6.77 19.19
C ASP A 51 47.64 -8.27 18.94
N VAL A 52 46.63 -8.82 19.59
CA VAL A 52 46.03 -10.13 19.30
C VAL A 52 44.52 -9.98 19.15
N ASN A 53 43.90 -10.87 18.36
CA ASN A 53 42.45 -10.97 18.27
C ASN A 53 42.06 -12.44 18.20
N ASP A 54 40.85 -12.77 18.64
CA ASP A 54 40.28 -14.12 18.51
C ASP A 54 41.22 -15.19 19.11
N PHE A 55 41.78 -14.89 20.29
CA PHE A 55 42.68 -15.80 20.99
C PHE A 55 41.93 -17.05 21.47
N HIS A 56 40.63 -16.96 21.78
CA HIS A 56 39.73 -18.10 22.08
C HIS A 56 40.34 -19.13 23.02
N GLY A 57 40.85 -18.67 24.16
CA GLY A 57 41.44 -19.48 25.21
C GLY A 57 42.38 -20.59 24.73
N ARG A 58 43.29 -20.25 23.81
CA ARG A 58 44.25 -21.18 23.21
C ARG A 58 45.41 -21.46 24.16
N ILE A 59 45.07 -22.12 25.26
CA ILE A 59 46.00 -22.67 26.24
C ILE A 59 46.46 -24.05 25.76
N ASP A 60 47.57 -24.06 25.04
CA ASP A 60 48.21 -25.25 24.48
C ASP A 60 49.75 -25.13 24.46
N ALA A 61 50.42 -26.06 23.78
CA ALA A 61 51.88 -26.06 23.60
C ALA A 61 52.45 -24.88 22.77
N ASN A 62 51.60 -24.06 22.16
CA ASN A 62 51.99 -22.87 21.42
C ASN A 62 51.92 -21.59 22.27
N THR A 63 51.17 -21.59 23.38
CA THR A 63 51.00 -20.41 24.26
C THR A 63 52.34 -19.80 24.68
N VAL A 64 53.33 -20.62 25.05
CA VAL A 64 54.67 -20.16 25.42
C VAL A 64 55.38 -19.44 24.25
N LYS A 65 55.15 -19.88 23.01
CA LYS A 65 55.68 -19.24 21.81
C LYS A 65 54.93 -17.96 21.47
N VAL A 66 53.62 -17.89 21.73
CA VAL A 66 52.84 -16.64 21.62
C VAL A 66 53.43 -15.60 22.56
N ALA A 67 53.55 -15.94 23.85
CA ALA A 67 54.19 -15.12 24.88
C ALA A 67 55.62 -14.71 24.47
N GLY A 68 56.42 -15.66 23.98
CA GLY A 68 57.76 -15.38 23.48
C GLY A 68 57.80 -14.42 22.30
N THR A 69 56.82 -14.49 21.39
CA THR A 69 56.72 -13.58 20.25
C THR A 69 56.42 -12.15 20.72
N ILE A 70 55.44 -12.00 21.64
CA ILE A 70 55.09 -10.73 22.27
C ILE A 70 56.32 -10.12 22.97
N GLU A 71 57.02 -10.90 23.79
CA GLU A 71 58.21 -10.42 24.51
C GLU A 71 59.39 -10.10 23.59
N GLN A 72 59.57 -10.85 22.49
CA GLN A 72 60.59 -10.54 21.48
C GLN A 72 60.30 -9.19 20.80
N LEU A 73 59.05 -8.92 20.45
CA LEU A 73 58.64 -7.64 19.85
C LEU A 73 58.78 -6.48 20.83
N ARG A 74 58.33 -6.69 22.08
CA ARG A 74 58.46 -5.73 23.18
C ARG A 74 59.93 -5.41 23.47
N ALA A 75 60.80 -6.41 23.52
CA ALA A 75 62.23 -6.21 23.74
C ALA A 75 62.91 -5.48 22.56
N ALA A 76 62.47 -5.73 21.32
CA ALA A 76 63.03 -5.08 20.13
C ALA A 76 62.67 -3.58 20.05
N ALA A 77 61.46 -3.19 20.47
CA ALA A 77 61.01 -1.81 20.47
C ALA A 77 61.32 -1.04 21.77
N GLY A 78 61.49 -1.77 22.88
CA GLY A 78 61.60 -1.25 24.23
C GLY A 78 60.28 -1.37 24.99
N ASP A 79 60.35 -1.83 26.25
CA ASP A 79 59.20 -2.06 27.13
C ASP A 79 58.38 -0.78 27.34
N ALA A 80 59.02 0.34 27.69
CA ALA A 80 58.37 1.65 27.84
C ALA A 80 57.80 2.25 26.55
N ASN A 81 58.14 1.67 25.39
CA ASN A 81 57.65 2.11 24.08
C ASN A 81 56.53 1.18 23.56
N THR A 82 56.19 0.12 24.28
CA THR A 82 55.29 -0.93 23.79
C THR A 82 54.00 -0.98 24.57
N LEU A 83 52.87 -1.00 23.86
CA LEU A 83 51.54 -1.25 24.41
C LEU A 83 51.00 -2.54 23.83
N PHE A 84 50.62 -3.50 24.68
CA PHE A 84 49.98 -4.73 24.26
C PHE A 84 48.47 -4.59 24.36
N LEU A 85 47.78 -4.86 23.25
CA LEU A 85 46.36 -4.68 23.04
C LEU A 85 45.70 -6.00 22.64
N SER A 86 44.38 -6.06 22.80
CA SER A 86 43.56 -7.08 22.16
C SER A 86 42.34 -6.47 21.49
N ALA A 87 41.99 -6.99 20.32
CA ALA A 87 40.75 -6.66 19.61
C ALA A 87 39.58 -7.59 20.00
N GLY A 88 39.66 -8.31 21.13
CA GLY A 88 38.56 -9.10 21.68
C GLY A 88 38.54 -10.58 21.27
N ASP A 89 37.57 -11.32 21.80
CA ASP A 89 37.46 -12.79 21.78
C ASP A 89 38.73 -13.47 22.32
N ASN A 90 39.19 -12.99 23.47
CA ASN A 90 40.28 -13.62 24.21
C ASN A 90 39.81 -14.93 24.86
N ILE A 91 38.59 -14.91 25.40
CA ILE A 91 37.93 -16.02 26.09
C ILE A 91 36.70 -16.49 25.29
N GLY A 92 36.04 -17.57 25.74
CA GLY A 92 34.93 -18.16 25.01
C GLY A 92 35.35 -18.87 23.71
N ALA A 93 34.51 -19.83 23.27
CA ALA A 93 34.88 -20.83 22.25
C ALA A 93 36.25 -21.51 22.50
N SER A 94 36.63 -21.64 23.77
CA SER A 94 37.99 -21.94 24.19
C SER A 94 38.38 -23.40 24.04
N LEU A 95 39.69 -23.68 24.00
CA LEU A 95 40.17 -25.06 24.13
C LEU A 95 39.77 -25.63 25.50
N PHE A 96 39.73 -26.95 25.59
CA PHE A 96 39.35 -27.65 26.81
C PHE A 96 40.20 -27.22 28.02
N ALA A 97 41.50 -26.99 27.82
CA ALA A 97 42.39 -26.58 28.89
C ALA A 97 42.01 -25.25 29.54
N SER A 98 41.43 -24.34 28.76
CA SER A 98 40.94 -23.05 29.26
C SER A 98 39.49 -23.16 29.74
N SER A 99 38.60 -23.71 28.91
CA SER A 99 37.15 -23.77 29.20
C SER A 99 36.78 -24.62 30.43
N SER A 100 37.48 -25.74 30.67
CA SER A 100 37.25 -26.57 31.87
C SER A 100 37.53 -25.84 33.19
N GLN A 101 38.22 -24.70 33.12
CA GLN A 101 38.62 -23.85 34.23
C GLN A 101 38.01 -22.43 34.09
N GLN A 102 36.88 -22.31 33.38
CA GLN A 102 36.16 -21.04 33.17
C GLN A 102 37.04 -19.94 32.56
N ASP A 103 37.97 -20.30 31.68
CA ASP A 103 38.91 -19.39 31.02
C ASP A 103 39.88 -18.62 31.94
N GLN A 104 39.94 -18.96 33.23
CA GLN A 104 40.89 -18.35 34.17
C GLN A 104 42.35 -18.45 33.70
N PRO A 105 42.85 -19.60 33.18
CA PRO A 105 44.23 -19.67 32.71
C PRO A 105 44.54 -18.71 31.55
N THR A 106 43.55 -18.38 30.72
CA THR A 106 43.72 -17.39 29.65
C THR A 106 43.85 -15.99 30.19
N ILE A 107 43.00 -15.63 31.15
CA ILE A 107 43.08 -14.35 31.86
C ILE A 107 44.44 -14.22 32.55
N ASP A 108 44.88 -15.26 33.26
CA ASP A 108 46.18 -15.28 33.96
C ASP A 108 47.37 -15.12 33.00
N VAL A 109 47.33 -15.76 31.82
CA VAL A 109 48.37 -15.59 30.78
C VAL A 109 48.40 -14.16 30.26
N LEU A 110 47.24 -13.55 29.99
CA LEU A 110 47.15 -12.19 29.46
C LEU A 110 47.55 -11.13 30.51
N ASN A 111 47.17 -11.34 31.78
CA ASN A 111 47.64 -10.55 32.93
C ASN A 111 49.17 -10.62 33.02
N THR A 112 49.74 -11.83 32.96
CA THR A 112 51.20 -12.05 33.03
C THR A 112 51.96 -11.38 31.89
N LEU A 113 51.33 -11.27 30.71
CA LEU A 113 51.89 -10.59 29.56
C LEU A 113 51.71 -9.07 29.59
N ASP A 114 51.12 -8.52 30.66
CA ASP A 114 50.77 -7.10 30.78
C ASP A 114 49.97 -6.65 29.54
N LEU A 115 48.91 -7.38 29.20
CA LEU A 115 47.88 -6.85 28.31
C LEU A 115 47.37 -5.55 28.94
N ALA A 116 47.29 -4.47 28.16
CA ALA A 116 46.90 -3.17 28.71
C ALA A 116 45.37 -2.99 28.68
N VAL A 117 44.76 -3.34 27.56
CA VAL A 117 43.32 -3.19 27.33
C VAL A 117 42.86 -4.14 26.23
N SER A 118 41.64 -4.64 26.37
CA SER A 118 40.94 -5.42 25.34
C SER A 118 39.68 -4.69 24.89
N ALA A 119 39.46 -4.61 23.58
CA ALA A 119 38.09 -4.45 23.10
C ALA A 119 37.26 -5.68 23.51
N VAL A 120 35.97 -5.48 23.76
CA VAL A 120 35.05 -6.59 24.01
C VAL A 120 34.66 -7.20 22.67
N GLY A 121 34.94 -8.49 22.50
CA GLY A 121 34.38 -9.30 21.45
C GLY A 121 33.06 -9.94 21.83
N ASN A 122 32.46 -10.69 20.91
CA ASN A 122 31.18 -11.31 21.19
C ASN A 122 31.33 -12.45 22.21
N HIS A 123 32.43 -13.21 22.18
CA HIS A 123 32.63 -14.37 23.04
C HIS A 123 32.97 -14.01 24.50
N GLU A 124 33.39 -12.77 24.79
CA GLU A 124 33.40 -12.25 26.17
C GLU A 124 32.00 -12.24 26.82
N LEU A 125 30.93 -12.28 26.01
CA LEU A 125 29.53 -12.31 26.46
C LEU A 125 28.88 -13.71 26.40
N ASP A 126 29.66 -14.78 26.16
CA ASP A 126 29.15 -16.17 26.19
C ASP A 126 28.50 -16.50 27.55
N GLY A 127 29.13 -16.05 28.65
CA GLY A 127 28.60 -16.15 30.01
C GLY A 127 27.51 -15.12 30.36
N GLY A 128 27.19 -14.21 29.43
CA GLY A 128 26.27 -13.09 29.62
C GLY A 128 26.90 -11.86 30.29
N GLU A 129 26.14 -10.74 30.33
CA GLU A 129 26.60 -9.45 30.88
C GLU A 129 27.18 -9.60 32.30
N THR A 130 26.54 -10.39 33.16
CA THR A 130 26.93 -10.53 34.57
C THR A 130 28.21 -11.31 34.78
N ASP A 131 28.58 -12.19 33.86
CA ASP A 131 29.84 -12.91 33.92
C ASP A 131 31.00 -12.00 33.52
N LEU A 132 30.80 -11.23 32.43
CA LEU A 132 31.76 -10.22 31.96
C LEU A 132 32.03 -9.17 33.04
N THR A 133 30.99 -8.47 33.51
CA THR A 133 31.15 -7.37 34.49
C THR A 133 31.36 -7.83 35.93
N GLY A 134 31.56 -9.13 36.13
CA GLY A 134 31.78 -9.75 37.42
C GLY A 134 33.06 -10.55 37.36
N ARG A 135 32.93 -11.86 37.16
CA ARG A 135 34.05 -12.80 37.20
C ARG A 135 35.21 -12.41 36.27
N VAL A 136 34.92 -11.98 35.04
CA VAL A 136 35.97 -11.69 34.04
C VAL A 136 36.68 -10.38 34.36
N GLU A 137 35.96 -9.27 34.55
CA GLU A 137 36.57 -7.98 34.94
C GLU A 137 37.26 -8.04 36.31
N ASP A 138 36.74 -8.81 37.27
CA ASP A 138 37.38 -8.98 38.59
C ASP A 138 38.69 -9.78 38.52
N ALA A 139 38.85 -10.65 37.51
CA ALA A 139 40.02 -11.49 37.32
C ALA A 139 41.08 -10.87 36.39
N ALA A 140 40.69 -9.92 35.53
CA ALA A 140 41.59 -9.28 34.58
C ALA A 140 42.34 -8.10 35.23
N ASP A 141 43.66 -8.05 35.03
CA ASP A 141 44.50 -6.90 35.42
C ASP A 141 44.47 -5.79 34.34
N PHE A 142 43.60 -5.94 33.34
CA PHE A 142 43.47 -5.07 32.16
C PHE A 142 42.02 -4.65 31.93
N GLY A 143 41.83 -3.47 31.32
CA GLY A 143 40.50 -2.93 31.04
C GLY A 143 39.78 -3.63 29.89
N HIS A 144 38.45 -3.68 29.97
CA HIS A 144 37.57 -4.04 28.85
C HIS A 144 36.86 -2.79 28.34
N VAL A 145 37.01 -2.49 27.04
CA VAL A 145 36.43 -1.28 26.42
C VAL A 145 35.41 -1.61 25.33
N ALA A 146 34.28 -0.89 25.36
CA ALA A 146 33.23 -1.00 24.35
C ALA A 146 32.39 0.29 24.29
N ALA A 147 32.57 1.09 23.24
CA ALA A 147 31.89 2.35 23.02
C ALA A 147 30.43 2.21 22.56
N ASN A 148 30.05 1.03 22.05
CA ASN A 148 28.76 0.77 21.40
C ASN A 148 27.91 -0.30 22.10
N ILE A 149 28.28 -0.75 23.29
CA ILE A 149 27.42 -1.60 24.14
C ILE A 149 26.70 -0.69 25.13
N TYR A 150 25.39 -0.53 24.96
CA TYR A 150 24.58 0.36 25.78
C TYR A 150 23.62 -0.41 26.70
N ARG A 151 23.23 0.23 27.80
CA ARG A 151 22.03 -0.17 28.53
C ARG A 151 20.82 -0.03 27.61
N LYS A 152 20.00 -1.08 27.54
CA LYS A 152 18.85 -1.15 26.63
C LYS A 152 17.94 0.07 26.69
N GLY A 153 17.65 0.63 25.52
CA GLY A 153 16.82 1.81 25.34
C GLY A 153 17.54 3.14 25.62
N THR A 154 18.86 3.13 25.82
CA THR A 154 19.67 4.32 26.13
C THR A 154 20.93 4.38 25.26
N THR A 155 21.75 5.42 25.45
CA THR A 155 23.12 5.51 24.91
C THR A 155 24.17 5.48 26.02
N ASP A 156 23.79 5.05 27.23
CA ASP A 156 24.70 4.92 28.36
C ASP A 156 25.50 3.64 28.19
N THR A 157 26.83 3.76 28.08
CA THR A 157 27.69 2.59 27.88
C THR A 157 27.73 1.72 29.13
N VAL A 158 27.74 0.40 28.93
CA VAL A 158 27.83 -0.57 30.05
C VAL A 158 29.25 -0.67 30.58
N LEU A 159 30.22 -0.53 29.68
CA LEU A 159 31.66 -0.55 29.95
C LEU A 159 32.28 0.82 29.63
N PRO A 160 33.52 1.09 30.07
CA PRO A 160 34.29 2.22 29.56
C PRO A 160 34.37 2.20 28.03
N ALA A 161 34.20 3.35 27.38
CA ALA A 161 34.28 3.43 25.92
C ALA A 161 35.73 3.40 25.40
N TYR A 162 36.67 3.85 26.22
CA TYR A 162 38.09 3.92 25.92
C TYR A 162 38.92 3.91 27.22
N GLU A 163 40.23 3.69 27.09
CA GLU A 163 41.23 3.89 28.14
C GLU A 163 42.46 4.61 27.56
N THR A 164 43.24 5.28 28.41
CA THR A 164 44.42 6.09 28.02
C THR A 164 45.69 5.61 28.70
N PHE A 165 46.79 5.57 27.95
CA PHE A 165 48.09 5.06 28.40
C PHE A 165 49.23 6.00 27.99
N THR A 166 50.22 6.19 28.85
CA THR A 166 51.46 6.88 28.48
C THR A 166 52.46 5.88 27.87
N VAL A 167 52.77 6.02 26.58
CA VAL A 167 53.67 5.12 25.83
C VAL A 167 54.74 5.92 25.11
N ALA A 168 56.02 5.62 25.34
CA ALA A 168 57.14 6.42 24.84
C ALA A 168 57.05 7.92 25.21
N GLY A 169 56.33 8.24 26.30
CA GLY A 169 56.06 9.61 26.74
C GLY A 169 54.95 10.33 25.95
N GLN A 170 54.13 9.60 25.18
CA GLN A 170 52.96 10.11 24.46
C GLN A 170 51.68 9.51 25.05
N GLU A 171 50.60 10.28 25.07
CA GLU A 171 49.30 9.82 25.54
C GLU A 171 48.57 9.08 24.40
N VAL A 172 48.28 7.80 24.60
CA VAL A 172 47.63 6.91 23.64
C VAL A 172 46.26 6.52 24.17
N ALA A 173 45.20 6.90 23.46
CA ALA A 173 43.83 6.45 23.76
C ALA A 173 43.45 5.24 22.90
N VAL A 174 42.86 4.22 23.52
CA VAL A 174 42.34 3.03 22.81
C VAL A 174 40.84 2.98 22.98
N ILE A 175 40.09 3.14 21.89
CA ILE A 175 38.63 3.09 21.85
C ILE A 175 38.21 1.70 21.40
N GLY A 176 37.36 1.03 22.18
CA GLY A 176 36.82 -0.28 21.84
C GLY A 176 35.47 -0.19 21.14
N ALA A 177 35.17 -1.12 20.24
CA ALA A 177 33.81 -1.33 19.74
C ALA A 177 33.59 -2.79 19.35
N THR A 178 32.38 -3.29 19.55
CA THR A 178 31.99 -4.69 19.32
C THR A 178 31.09 -4.78 18.08
N THR A 179 31.08 -5.89 17.35
CA THR A 179 30.12 -6.08 16.24
C THR A 179 28.66 -5.90 16.71
N GLU A 180 27.82 -5.28 15.86
CA GLU A 180 26.36 -5.22 16.06
C GLU A 180 25.72 -6.61 15.97
N GLU A 181 26.39 -7.58 15.35
CA GLU A 181 25.90 -8.95 15.21
C GLU A 181 25.86 -9.69 16.56
N THR A 182 26.53 -9.21 17.60
CA THR A 182 26.67 -9.89 18.92
C THR A 182 25.34 -10.34 19.51
N ALA A 183 24.28 -9.53 19.42
CA ALA A 183 22.95 -9.91 19.92
C ALA A 183 22.39 -11.20 19.29
N SER A 184 22.91 -11.60 18.13
CA SER A 184 22.58 -12.85 17.44
C SER A 184 23.60 -13.97 17.62
N LEU A 185 24.81 -13.66 18.12
CA LEU A 185 25.95 -14.57 18.23
C LEU A 185 26.11 -15.17 19.62
N VAL A 186 25.56 -14.52 20.65
CA VAL A 186 25.50 -15.04 22.02
C VAL A 186 24.08 -15.32 22.45
N SER A 187 23.91 -15.94 23.62
CA SER A 187 22.59 -16.21 24.19
C SER A 187 21.77 -14.93 24.35
N PRO A 188 20.61 -14.78 23.68
CA PRO A 188 19.77 -13.59 23.79
C PRO A 188 19.33 -13.27 25.22
N ALA A 189 19.25 -14.29 26.08
CA ALA A 189 18.93 -14.11 27.50
C ALA A 189 20.09 -13.43 28.27
N GLY A 190 21.34 -13.78 27.95
CA GLY A 190 22.54 -13.23 28.60
C GLY A 190 22.80 -11.76 28.28
N VAL A 191 22.22 -11.26 27.18
CA VAL A 191 22.35 -9.87 26.71
C VAL A 191 21.01 -9.13 26.63
N ALA A 192 19.96 -9.64 27.28
CA ALA A 192 18.60 -9.11 27.15
C ALA A 192 18.44 -7.64 27.58
N ASN A 193 19.39 -7.13 28.39
CA ASN A 193 19.44 -5.77 28.92
C ASN A 193 20.41 -4.85 28.15
N LEU A 194 20.99 -5.32 27.05
CA LEU A 194 21.96 -4.60 26.24
C LEU A 194 21.36 -4.22 24.88
N ASP A 195 21.78 -3.07 24.35
CA ASP A 195 21.67 -2.72 22.93
C ASP A 195 23.07 -2.58 22.34
N PHE A 196 23.27 -3.10 21.13
CA PHE A 196 24.50 -2.96 20.37
C PHE A 196 24.27 -1.95 19.25
N GLY A 197 24.97 -0.81 19.29
CA GLY A 197 24.84 0.23 18.27
C GLY A 197 25.93 0.19 17.21
N ASP A 198 25.84 1.08 16.23
CA ASP A 198 26.82 1.22 15.15
C ASP A 198 28.24 1.45 15.72
N PRO A 199 29.19 0.53 15.44
CA PRO A 199 30.52 0.60 16.04
C PRO A 199 31.29 1.81 15.52
N VAL A 200 31.12 2.18 14.25
CA VAL A 200 31.82 3.32 13.63
C VAL A 200 31.26 4.64 14.15
N GLU A 201 29.94 4.75 14.31
CA GLU A 201 29.31 5.92 14.94
C GLU A 201 29.82 6.11 16.37
N ALA A 202 29.86 5.03 17.15
CA ALA A 202 30.31 5.08 18.53
C ALA A 202 31.78 5.48 18.66
N VAL A 203 32.67 4.86 17.87
CA VAL A 203 34.09 5.24 17.83
C VAL A 203 34.26 6.69 17.41
N ASN A 204 33.54 7.14 16.37
CA ASN A 204 33.60 8.53 15.91
C ASN A 204 33.06 9.52 16.95
N ARG A 205 32.08 9.12 17.75
CA ARG A 205 31.58 9.94 18.86
C ARG A 205 32.65 10.10 19.94
N VAL A 206 33.28 9.01 20.34
CA VAL A 206 34.33 9.02 21.39
C VAL A 206 35.59 9.74 20.90
N ALA A 207 36.04 9.49 19.67
CA ALA A 207 37.19 10.17 19.06
C ALA A 207 37.01 11.70 19.05
N ARG A 208 35.82 12.19 18.68
CA ARG A 208 35.50 13.63 18.72
C ARG A 208 35.46 14.18 20.14
N GLN A 209 35.04 13.39 21.13
CA GLN A 209 35.07 13.80 22.55
C GLN A 209 36.51 13.94 23.04
N LEU A 210 37.38 12.97 22.71
CA LEU A 210 38.81 13.01 23.02
C LEU A 210 39.52 14.20 22.38
N GLU A 211 39.27 14.45 21.10
CA GLU A 211 39.81 15.61 20.36
C GLU A 211 39.38 16.96 20.95
N ALA A 212 38.20 17.02 21.55
CA ALA A 212 37.67 18.23 22.20
C ALA A 212 38.09 18.37 23.68
N SER A 213 38.75 17.35 24.24
CA SER A 213 39.14 17.34 25.65
C SER A 213 40.37 18.22 25.92
N ALA A 214 40.51 18.69 27.16
CA ALA A 214 41.67 19.48 27.58
C ALA A 214 42.97 18.64 27.61
N ASP A 215 42.82 17.35 27.90
CA ASP A 215 43.88 16.34 27.96
C ASP A 215 43.82 15.45 26.71
N LYS A 216 43.74 16.10 25.53
CA LYS A 216 43.66 15.42 24.24
C LYS A 216 44.85 14.42 24.11
N PRO A 217 44.59 13.14 23.75
CA PRO A 217 45.65 12.18 23.48
C PRO A 217 46.43 12.53 22.20
N ASP A 218 47.72 12.18 22.18
CA ASP A 218 48.59 12.32 21.01
C ASP A 218 48.23 11.29 19.93
N VAL A 219 47.86 10.08 20.34
CA VAL A 219 47.51 8.98 19.44
C VAL A 219 46.14 8.42 19.79
N ILE A 220 45.28 8.23 18.80
CA ILE A 220 43.99 7.54 18.97
C ILE A 220 43.99 6.22 18.19
N VAL A 221 43.78 5.12 18.89
CA VAL A 221 43.65 3.77 18.33
C VAL A 221 42.18 3.36 18.41
N ALA A 222 41.63 2.84 17.32
CA ALA A 222 40.34 2.17 17.35
C ALA A 222 40.54 0.65 17.29
N SER A 223 40.02 -0.06 18.28
CA SER A 223 40.03 -1.51 18.36
C SER A 223 38.61 -2.02 18.17
N TYR A 224 38.33 -2.57 16.98
CA TYR A 224 37.03 -3.10 16.61
C TYR A 224 37.04 -4.62 16.71
N HIS A 225 36.13 -5.21 17.46
CA HIS A 225 35.78 -6.62 17.30
C HIS A 225 34.77 -6.78 16.15
N GLU A 226 35.20 -6.39 14.96
CA GLU A 226 34.51 -6.45 13.67
C GLU A 226 35.59 -6.43 12.57
N GLY A 227 35.31 -6.97 11.38
CA GLY A 227 36.34 -7.18 10.37
C GLY A 227 35.85 -7.38 8.95
N ALA A 228 36.80 -7.63 8.04
CA ALA A 228 36.53 -7.91 6.63
C ALA A 228 35.67 -9.17 6.44
N GLY A 229 34.87 -9.24 5.37
CA GLY A 229 33.85 -10.27 5.24
C GLY A 229 34.41 -11.70 5.24
N PHE A 230 33.63 -12.68 5.73
CA PHE A 230 34.05 -14.10 5.79
C PHE A 230 34.41 -14.71 4.42
N LYS A 231 33.97 -14.10 3.31
CA LYS A 231 34.26 -14.51 1.92
C LYS A 231 35.65 -14.10 1.40
N THR A 232 36.41 -13.31 2.17
CA THR A 232 37.80 -12.95 1.85
C THR A 232 38.69 -14.18 1.70
N SER A 233 39.37 -14.27 0.55
CA SER A 233 40.57 -15.10 0.39
C SER A 233 41.77 -14.35 0.97
N SER A 234 42.86 -15.05 1.32
CA SER A 234 44.14 -14.42 1.68
C SER A 234 44.76 -13.58 0.56
N THR A 235 44.21 -13.67 -0.66
CA THR A 235 44.61 -12.88 -1.83
C THR A 235 43.75 -11.64 -2.07
N THR A 236 42.68 -11.44 -1.29
CA THR A 236 41.77 -10.30 -1.47
C THR A 236 42.46 -9.00 -1.06
N THR A 237 42.25 -7.92 -1.82
CA THR A 237 42.81 -6.59 -1.49
C THR A 237 41.83 -5.73 -0.69
N LEU A 238 42.36 -4.72 0.00
CA LEU A 238 41.54 -3.73 0.72
C LEU A 238 40.44 -3.13 -0.18
N GLU A 239 40.77 -2.79 -1.43
CA GLU A 239 39.82 -2.17 -2.37
C GLU A 239 38.66 -3.10 -2.73
N GLN A 240 38.92 -4.41 -2.80
CA GLN A 240 37.89 -5.40 -3.08
C GLN A 240 36.91 -5.52 -1.91
N GLU A 241 37.43 -5.61 -0.68
CA GLU A 241 36.59 -5.66 0.52
C GLU A 241 35.77 -4.38 0.74
N VAL A 242 36.36 -3.22 0.49
CA VAL A 242 35.62 -1.95 0.54
C VAL A 242 34.54 -1.91 -0.54
N ALA A 243 34.80 -2.46 -1.72
CA ALA A 243 33.83 -2.52 -2.81
C ALA A 243 32.67 -3.50 -2.52
N ASP A 244 32.92 -4.56 -1.76
CA ASP A 244 31.90 -5.50 -1.30
C ASP A 244 30.95 -4.87 -0.26
N GLY A 245 31.36 -3.77 0.38
CA GLY A 245 30.52 -2.96 1.27
C GLY A 245 30.44 -3.50 2.70
N GLY A 246 29.37 -3.16 3.42
CA GLY A 246 29.12 -3.61 4.78
C GLY A 246 29.96 -2.91 5.87
N ALA A 247 29.97 -3.50 7.07
CA ALA A 247 30.58 -2.91 8.27
C ALA A 247 32.08 -2.59 8.08
N PHE A 248 32.84 -3.48 7.44
CA PHE A 248 34.27 -3.23 7.19
C PHE A 248 34.53 -2.04 6.26
N ALA A 249 33.73 -1.90 5.18
CA ALA A 249 33.85 -0.74 4.30
C ALA A 249 33.60 0.56 5.07
N ASP A 250 32.68 0.55 6.03
CA ASP A 250 32.39 1.68 6.90
C ASP A 250 33.51 1.93 7.93
N ILE A 251 34.09 0.89 8.55
CA ILE A 251 35.28 1.02 9.40
C ILE A 251 36.41 1.71 8.63
N VAL A 252 36.67 1.28 7.40
CA VAL A 252 37.75 1.84 6.57
C VAL A 252 37.44 3.28 6.13
N THR A 253 36.23 3.53 5.62
CA THR A 253 35.92 4.78 4.90
C THR A 253 35.24 5.85 5.75
N LYS A 254 34.71 5.50 6.93
CA LYS A 254 33.94 6.40 7.80
C LYS A 254 34.51 6.55 9.21
N THR A 255 35.44 5.72 9.69
CA THR A 255 36.12 5.97 10.98
C THR A 255 36.83 7.33 10.95
N ASP A 256 36.69 8.12 12.01
CA ASP A 256 37.09 9.53 12.08
C ASP A 256 38.55 9.74 11.68
N ALA A 257 38.84 10.89 11.08
CA ALA A 257 40.15 11.22 10.56
C ALA A 257 41.21 11.40 11.66
N SER A 258 40.81 11.57 12.93
CA SER A 258 41.72 11.62 14.09
C SER A 258 42.19 10.26 14.58
N VAL A 259 41.60 9.15 14.13
CA VAL A 259 42.07 7.80 14.51
C VAL A 259 43.30 7.43 13.68
N ASP A 260 44.41 7.15 14.35
CA ASP A 260 45.74 6.93 13.76
C ASP A 260 46.02 5.48 13.39
N ALA A 261 45.42 4.51 14.10
CA ALA A 261 45.57 3.09 13.85
C ALA A 261 44.27 2.34 14.14
N ILE A 262 44.02 1.29 13.37
CA ILE A 262 42.84 0.44 13.53
C ILE A 262 43.28 -1.01 13.70
N PHE A 263 42.85 -1.63 14.80
CA PHE A 263 42.87 -3.07 14.99
C PHE A 263 41.45 -3.62 14.80
N THR A 264 41.36 -4.81 14.21
CA THR A 264 40.11 -5.50 13.88
C THR A 264 40.17 -6.95 14.35
N GLY A 265 39.01 -7.60 14.54
CA GLY A 265 38.88 -9.00 14.99
C GLY A 265 37.67 -9.69 14.36
N HIS A 266 37.10 -10.68 15.05
CA HIS A 266 35.83 -11.39 14.78
C HIS A 266 35.85 -12.36 13.58
N THR A 267 36.47 -11.93 12.49
CA THR A 267 36.34 -12.60 11.18
C THR A 267 37.43 -13.65 10.91
N HIS A 268 38.42 -13.72 11.80
CA HIS A 268 39.59 -14.63 11.78
C HIS A 268 40.49 -14.42 10.56
N LYS A 269 40.52 -13.21 10.00
CA LYS A 269 41.24 -12.89 8.76
C LYS A 269 42.64 -12.36 9.05
N GLU A 270 43.60 -12.77 8.22
CA GLU A 270 44.97 -12.27 8.29
C GLU A 270 45.15 -11.13 7.26
N TYR A 271 45.28 -9.89 7.73
CA TYR A 271 45.65 -8.75 6.89
C TYR A 271 46.36 -7.64 7.66
N ALA A 272 47.17 -6.86 6.94
CA ALA A 272 47.75 -5.61 7.39
C ALA A 272 47.77 -4.63 6.21
N TRP A 273 46.81 -3.71 6.17
CA TRP A 273 46.56 -2.84 5.03
C TRP A 273 46.73 -1.36 5.36
N ASN A 274 46.92 -0.55 4.31
CA ASN A 274 46.98 0.91 4.39
C ASN A 274 45.64 1.50 3.96
N ALA A 275 44.77 1.81 4.91
CA ALA A 275 43.48 2.41 4.65
C ALA A 275 43.58 3.92 4.42
N PRO A 276 42.77 4.50 3.51
CA PRO A 276 42.70 5.95 3.35
C PRO A 276 42.13 6.62 4.61
N VAL A 277 42.66 7.79 4.96
CA VAL A 277 42.10 8.61 6.05
C VAL A 277 40.99 9.51 5.50
N PRO A 278 39.74 9.42 6.01
CA PRO A 278 38.63 10.19 5.47
C PRO A 278 38.90 11.70 5.49
N GLY A 279 38.61 12.37 4.37
CA GLY A 279 38.84 13.82 4.22
C GLY A 279 40.31 14.26 4.12
N LYS A 280 41.28 13.34 4.11
CA LYS A 280 42.73 13.63 4.01
C LYS A 280 43.35 12.93 2.79
N ALA A 281 43.16 13.50 1.61
CA ALA A 281 43.63 12.91 0.35
C ALA A 281 45.13 12.56 0.38
N GLY A 282 45.46 11.31 0.05
CA GLY A 282 46.84 10.81 0.01
C GLY A 282 47.45 10.43 1.36
N LYS A 283 46.73 10.62 2.48
CA LYS A 283 47.11 10.08 3.79
C LYS A 283 46.46 8.72 4.01
N THR A 284 47.21 7.82 4.64
CA THR A 284 46.74 6.49 5.02
C THR A 284 47.01 6.22 6.51
N ARG A 285 46.35 5.20 7.05
CA ARG A 285 46.57 4.63 8.38
C ARG A 285 46.57 3.10 8.31
N PRO A 286 47.22 2.39 9.25
CA PRO A 286 47.19 0.93 9.29
C PRO A 286 45.82 0.40 9.76
N VAL A 287 45.36 -0.68 9.11
CA VAL A 287 44.24 -1.52 9.54
C VAL A 287 44.74 -2.96 9.59
N VAL A 288 44.66 -3.60 10.77
CA VAL A 288 45.30 -4.90 11.02
C VAL A 288 44.31 -5.89 11.64
N GLN A 289 44.35 -7.14 11.17
CA GLN A 289 43.76 -8.31 11.82
C GLN A 289 44.74 -9.48 11.70
N THR A 290 44.89 -10.25 12.77
CA THR A 290 46.03 -11.16 12.95
C THR A 290 45.72 -12.62 12.59
N GLY A 291 44.57 -12.88 11.97
CA GLY A 291 44.03 -14.23 11.89
C GLY A 291 43.32 -14.56 13.20
N SER A 292 43.71 -15.65 13.85
CA SER A 292 43.16 -16.07 15.14
C SER A 292 44.19 -16.90 15.94
N TYR A 293 43.84 -17.26 17.18
CA TYR A 293 44.51 -18.31 17.97
C TYR A 293 45.98 -18.06 18.31
N GLY A 294 46.44 -16.80 18.23
CA GLY A 294 47.85 -16.46 18.42
C GLY A 294 48.77 -17.09 17.37
N GLU A 295 48.29 -17.37 16.16
CA GLU A 295 49.14 -17.79 15.05
C GLU A 295 50.04 -16.65 14.56
N ARG A 296 49.55 -15.41 14.66
CA ARG A 296 50.28 -14.17 14.41
C ARG A 296 50.07 -13.16 15.53
N ILE A 297 50.98 -12.19 15.62
CA ILE A 297 50.87 -11.00 16.45
C ILE A 297 50.86 -9.77 15.53
N GLY A 298 49.86 -8.92 15.66
CA GLY A 298 49.80 -7.65 14.95
C GLY A 298 50.84 -6.70 15.52
N GLN A 299 51.61 -6.03 14.67
CA GLN A 299 52.54 -4.99 15.11
C GLN A 299 52.34 -3.73 14.28
N VAL A 300 52.09 -2.62 14.96
CA VAL A 300 52.02 -1.28 14.37
C VAL A 300 53.01 -0.38 15.11
N GLN A 301 54.01 0.14 14.40
CA GLN A 301 54.95 1.11 14.96
C GLN A 301 54.65 2.49 14.38
N LEU A 302 54.14 3.38 15.22
CA LEU A 302 53.86 4.77 14.88
C LEU A 302 55.07 5.64 15.23
N LYS A 303 55.53 6.45 14.28
CA LYS A 303 56.49 7.53 14.54
C LYS A 303 55.69 8.78 14.88
N VAL A 304 55.80 9.23 16.13
CA VAL A 304 55.07 10.38 16.66
C VAL A 304 56.04 11.53 16.84
N ASP A 305 55.70 12.72 16.35
CA ASP A 305 56.43 13.95 16.63
C ASP A 305 56.12 14.39 18.06
N PRO A 306 57.10 14.37 18.99
CA PRO A 306 56.83 14.56 20.42
C PRO A 306 56.49 16.01 20.79
N ASP A 307 56.68 16.97 19.88
CA ASP A 307 56.32 18.38 20.12
C ASP A 307 54.88 18.68 19.71
N THR A 308 54.35 17.93 18.73
CA THR A 308 53.02 18.17 18.14
C THR A 308 52.00 17.08 18.46
N GLY A 309 52.46 15.89 18.84
CA GLY A 309 51.64 14.69 18.97
C GLY A 309 51.27 14.05 17.64
N ASP A 310 51.70 14.61 16.49
CA ASP A 310 51.27 14.11 15.18
C ASP A 310 52.00 12.81 14.78
N VAL A 311 51.25 11.83 14.28
CA VAL A 311 51.83 10.64 13.61
C VAL A 311 52.40 11.03 12.24
N VAL A 312 53.72 10.93 12.09
CA VAL A 312 54.44 11.33 10.86
C VAL A 312 54.66 10.18 9.88
N SER A 313 54.76 8.94 10.37
CA SER A 313 54.86 7.72 9.54
C SER A 313 54.58 6.48 10.38
N TYR A 314 54.32 5.35 9.74
CA TYR A 314 54.14 4.08 10.44
C TYR A 314 54.67 2.89 9.64
N THR A 315 54.92 1.79 10.35
CA THR A 315 55.02 0.45 9.77
C THR A 315 53.97 -0.45 10.42
N ALA A 316 53.42 -1.40 9.66
CA ALA A 316 52.43 -2.35 10.15
C ALA A 316 52.63 -3.72 9.51
N GLY A 317 52.35 -4.79 10.26
CA GLY A 317 52.40 -6.16 9.74
C GLY A 317 51.98 -7.21 10.77
N ASN A 318 51.72 -8.43 10.26
CA ASN A 318 51.47 -9.60 11.07
C ASN A 318 52.76 -10.41 11.24
N VAL A 319 53.22 -10.53 12.48
CA VAL A 319 54.43 -11.27 12.84
C VAL A 319 54.04 -12.71 13.15
N GLY A 320 54.63 -13.68 12.43
CA GLY A 320 54.39 -15.10 12.71
C GLY A 320 54.87 -15.50 14.10
N ARG A 321 54.10 -16.37 14.77
CA ARG A 321 54.51 -16.99 16.02
C ARG A 321 55.93 -17.56 15.91
N THR A 322 56.75 -17.24 16.90
CA THR A 322 58.15 -17.64 16.94
C THR A 322 58.32 -19.16 16.92
N THR A 323 59.42 -19.61 16.33
CA THR A 323 59.83 -21.02 16.33
C THR A 323 60.97 -21.28 17.31
N THR A 324 61.39 -20.26 18.08
CA THR A 324 62.37 -20.41 19.16
C THR A 324 61.89 -21.45 20.17
N ALA A 325 62.82 -22.28 20.66
CA ALA A 325 62.50 -23.30 21.64
C ALA A 325 62.01 -22.68 22.96
N ASP A 326 60.99 -23.28 23.57
CA ASP A 326 60.37 -22.79 24.81
C ASP A 326 61.40 -22.58 25.93
N ALA A 327 62.40 -23.45 26.05
CA ALA A 327 63.47 -23.32 27.04
C ALA A 327 64.30 -22.04 26.87
N ASP A 328 64.58 -21.63 25.63
CA ASP A 328 65.32 -20.41 25.33
C ASP A 328 64.46 -19.17 25.60
N LEU A 329 63.16 -19.23 25.28
CA LEU A 329 62.21 -18.15 25.57
C LEU A 329 62.04 -17.93 27.07
N VAL A 330 61.85 -19.01 27.83
CA VAL A 330 61.74 -19.01 29.30
C VAL A 330 63.02 -18.47 29.94
N ALA A 331 64.19 -18.82 29.40
CA ALA A 331 65.46 -18.31 29.89
C ALA A 331 65.66 -16.82 29.57
N ALA A 332 65.15 -16.35 28.44
CA ALA A 332 65.31 -14.97 27.98
C ALA A 332 64.31 -13.99 28.62
N PHE A 333 63.08 -14.43 28.88
CA PHE A 333 61.97 -13.55 29.26
C PHE A 333 61.24 -14.04 30.52
N PRO A 334 61.34 -13.32 31.66
CA PRO A 334 60.69 -13.71 32.91
C PRO A 334 59.18 -13.89 32.83
N ARG A 335 58.47 -13.04 32.07
CA ARG A 335 57.02 -13.18 31.84
C ARG A 335 56.70 -14.50 31.12
N VAL A 336 57.52 -14.91 30.16
CA VAL A 336 57.35 -16.20 29.46
C VAL A 336 57.55 -17.39 30.41
N ALA A 337 58.46 -17.28 31.38
CA ALA A 337 58.64 -18.30 32.40
C ALA A 337 57.38 -18.49 33.26
N GLN A 338 56.71 -17.39 33.63
CA GLN A 338 55.45 -17.41 34.38
C GLN A 338 54.29 -17.95 33.53
N VAL A 339 54.17 -17.50 32.28
CA VAL A 339 53.19 -18.06 31.31
C VAL A 339 53.38 -19.56 31.19
N LYS A 340 54.63 -20.04 31.11
CA LYS A 340 54.88 -21.49 31.05
C LYS A 340 54.32 -22.22 32.26
N THR A 341 54.47 -21.69 33.48
CA THR A 341 53.90 -22.31 34.68
C THR A 341 52.37 -22.37 34.60
N ILE A 342 51.71 -21.26 34.24
CA ILE A 342 50.24 -21.22 34.10
C ILE A 342 49.76 -22.24 33.06
N VAL A 343 50.43 -22.30 31.91
CA VAL A 343 50.09 -23.24 30.84
C VAL A 343 50.31 -24.69 31.26
N ASP A 344 51.43 -24.99 31.92
CA ASP A 344 51.72 -26.35 32.40
C ASP A 344 50.68 -26.81 33.43
N ASP A 345 50.31 -25.96 34.39
CA ASP A 345 49.31 -26.25 35.42
C ASP A 345 47.93 -26.45 34.78
N ALA A 346 47.52 -25.54 33.90
CA ALA A 346 46.23 -25.63 33.22
C ALA A 346 46.13 -26.89 32.34
N LEU A 347 47.21 -27.25 31.64
CA LEU A 347 47.27 -28.49 30.86
C LEU A 347 47.23 -29.74 31.75
N ALA A 348 47.86 -29.71 32.93
CA ALA A 348 47.83 -30.83 33.87
C ALA A 348 46.41 -31.06 34.43
N ASP A 349 45.72 -29.99 34.81
CA ASP A 349 44.35 -30.06 35.31
C ASP A 349 43.37 -30.53 34.22
N ALA A 350 43.52 -29.98 33.01
CA ALA A 350 42.77 -30.42 31.84
C ALA A 350 43.02 -31.89 31.53
N LYS A 351 44.27 -32.35 31.56
CA LYS A 351 44.63 -33.75 31.29
C LYS A 351 43.93 -34.71 32.26
N ALA A 352 43.93 -34.38 33.56
CA ALA A 352 43.31 -35.21 34.59
C ALA A 352 41.80 -35.44 34.38
N LEU A 353 41.10 -34.46 33.81
CA LEU A 353 39.68 -34.57 33.47
C LEU A 353 39.47 -35.14 32.07
N GLY A 354 40.27 -34.69 31.11
CA GLY A 354 40.14 -34.89 29.67
C GLY A 354 40.45 -36.30 29.20
N GLU A 355 41.43 -36.98 29.81
CA GLU A 355 41.84 -38.34 29.45
C GLU A 355 40.87 -39.43 29.91
N LYS A 356 39.65 -39.10 30.31
CA LYS A 356 38.65 -40.12 30.65
C LYS A 356 38.01 -40.64 29.37
N PRO A 357 38.02 -41.97 29.09
CA PRO A 357 37.30 -42.50 27.94
C PRO A 357 35.79 -42.32 28.14
N VAL A 358 35.12 -41.80 27.11
CA VAL A 358 33.67 -41.57 27.08
C VAL A 358 32.97 -42.62 26.24
N ALA A 359 33.42 -42.82 25.01
CA ALA A 359 32.80 -43.72 24.04
C ALA A 359 33.83 -44.13 22.98
N THR A 360 33.39 -44.78 21.90
CA THR A 360 34.22 -45.06 20.73
C THR A 360 33.57 -44.64 19.42
N VAL A 361 34.38 -44.31 18.39
CA VAL A 361 33.96 -44.13 17.00
C VAL A 361 34.47 -45.25 16.10
N SER A 362 33.74 -45.56 15.03
CA SER A 362 34.15 -46.54 14.01
C SER A 362 34.93 -45.94 12.83
N ALA A 363 34.81 -44.63 12.61
CA ALA A 363 35.52 -43.83 11.61
C ALA A 363 35.41 -42.33 11.98
N ASP A 364 36.10 -41.45 11.23
CA ASP A 364 36.02 -40.00 11.43
C ASP A 364 34.57 -39.49 11.31
N ILE A 365 34.13 -38.71 12.30
CA ILE A 365 32.87 -37.96 12.28
C ILE A 365 33.21 -36.48 12.36
N THR A 366 32.83 -35.72 11.34
CA THR A 366 33.39 -34.38 11.14
C THR A 366 32.34 -33.36 10.73
N THR A 367 32.61 -32.10 11.05
CA THR A 367 32.02 -30.93 10.40
C THR A 367 32.29 -30.96 8.89
N ALA A 368 31.68 -30.04 8.15
CA ALA A 368 31.91 -29.90 6.72
C ALA A 368 33.26 -29.19 6.45
N TYR A 369 33.93 -29.59 5.37
CA TYR A 369 35.24 -29.06 5.00
C TYR A 369 35.20 -28.32 3.66
N THR A 370 36.02 -27.27 3.54
CA THR A 370 36.41 -26.69 2.25
C THR A 370 37.85 -27.08 1.96
N GLY A 371 38.04 -28.06 1.07
CA GLY A 371 39.35 -28.65 0.84
C GLY A 371 39.88 -29.34 2.10
N SER A 372 41.00 -28.86 2.64
CA SER A 372 41.57 -29.34 3.91
C SER A 372 41.20 -28.50 5.13
N SER A 373 40.47 -27.39 4.94
CA SER A 373 40.03 -26.51 6.04
C SER A 373 38.71 -26.99 6.62
N ARG A 374 38.63 -27.07 7.95
CA ARG A 374 37.38 -27.33 8.68
C ARG A 374 36.45 -26.11 8.65
N ASP A 375 35.25 -26.27 9.23
CA ASP A 375 34.28 -25.20 9.53
C ASP A 375 33.58 -24.59 8.30
N ASP A 376 33.30 -25.39 7.26
CA ASP A 376 32.39 -24.97 6.19
C ASP A 376 30.93 -24.97 6.68
N ARG A 377 30.51 -23.88 7.34
CA ARG A 377 29.16 -23.74 7.91
C ARG A 377 28.05 -23.62 6.86
N ALA A 378 28.37 -23.56 5.57
CA ALA A 378 27.40 -23.53 4.49
C ALA A 378 27.08 -24.91 3.91
N SER A 379 27.71 -25.96 4.43
CA SER A 379 27.55 -27.34 3.97
C SER A 379 27.13 -28.26 5.10
N GLU A 380 26.38 -29.29 4.72
CA GLU A 380 25.84 -30.29 5.65
C GLU A 380 26.98 -31.22 6.08
N SER A 381 26.91 -31.74 7.30
CA SER A 381 27.99 -32.55 7.86
C SER A 381 27.50 -33.72 8.70
N THR A 382 28.29 -34.79 8.74
CA THR A 382 27.99 -35.98 9.55
C THR A 382 27.90 -35.64 11.03
N LEU A 383 28.78 -34.76 11.53
CA LEU A 383 28.75 -34.33 12.93
C LEU A 383 27.52 -33.48 13.26
N GLY A 384 27.12 -32.57 12.37
CA GLY A 384 25.94 -31.73 12.58
C GLY A 384 24.64 -32.55 12.68
N ASN A 385 24.50 -33.56 11.83
CA ASN A 385 23.35 -34.48 11.89
C ASN A 385 23.39 -35.35 13.15
N LEU A 386 24.56 -35.90 13.49
CA LEU A 386 24.72 -36.70 14.71
C LEU A 386 24.42 -35.91 16.00
N VAL A 387 24.84 -34.65 16.07
CA VAL A 387 24.54 -33.78 17.21
C VAL A 387 23.04 -33.48 17.27
N ALA A 388 22.37 -33.28 16.13
CA ALA A 388 20.92 -33.12 16.10
C ALA A 388 20.18 -34.38 16.57
N ASP A 389 20.67 -35.58 16.21
CA ASP A 389 20.18 -36.85 16.74
C ASP A 389 20.38 -36.94 18.26
N ALA A 390 21.55 -36.53 18.77
CA ALA A 390 21.84 -36.52 20.19
C ALA A 390 20.88 -35.63 20.98
N VAL A 391 20.66 -34.41 20.50
CA VAL A 391 19.74 -33.45 21.13
C VAL A 391 18.30 -33.98 21.11
N LEU A 392 17.84 -34.55 19.99
CA LEU A 392 16.54 -35.21 19.90
C LEU A 392 16.43 -36.37 20.91
N ALA A 393 17.41 -37.27 20.94
CA ALA A 393 17.39 -38.45 21.79
C ALA A 393 17.29 -38.09 23.27
N GLN A 394 18.01 -37.06 23.71
CA GLN A 394 18.05 -36.63 25.11
C GLN A 394 16.78 -35.88 25.53
N VAL A 395 16.31 -34.93 24.72
CA VAL A 395 15.09 -34.17 25.04
C VAL A 395 13.84 -35.06 24.97
N SER A 396 13.83 -36.08 24.11
CA SER A 396 12.73 -37.04 24.00
C SER A 396 12.50 -37.90 25.24
N GLN A 397 13.51 -38.05 26.12
CA GLN A 397 13.36 -38.77 27.39
C GLN A 397 12.65 -37.96 28.47
N LEU A 398 12.47 -36.65 28.26
CA LEU A 398 11.80 -35.76 29.20
C LEU A 398 10.29 -35.72 28.95
N GLU A 399 9.51 -35.32 29.98
CA GLU A 399 8.05 -35.15 29.84
C GLU A 399 7.67 -34.13 28.75
N VAL A 400 8.50 -33.10 28.54
CA VAL A 400 8.29 -32.10 27.48
C VAL A 400 8.38 -32.73 26.09
N GLY A 401 9.28 -33.71 25.90
CA GLY A 401 9.52 -34.45 24.66
C GLY A 401 9.94 -33.59 23.46
N ALA A 402 10.22 -34.26 22.34
CA ALA A 402 10.48 -33.66 21.04
C ALA A 402 10.07 -34.61 19.90
N ASP A 403 9.82 -34.04 18.72
CA ASP A 403 9.47 -34.77 17.51
C ASP A 403 10.63 -34.76 16.48
N LEU A 404 11.54 -33.79 16.55
CA LEU A 404 12.74 -33.67 15.73
C LEU A 404 13.86 -32.90 16.43
N GLY A 405 15.10 -33.08 15.99
CA GLY A 405 16.29 -32.38 16.48
C GLY A 405 16.90 -31.45 15.44
N ILE A 406 17.38 -30.28 15.87
CA ILE A 406 18.08 -29.30 15.03
C ILE A 406 19.32 -28.76 15.76
N ALA A 407 20.44 -28.72 15.05
CA ALA A 407 21.71 -28.14 15.50
C ALA A 407 22.21 -27.09 14.50
N ASN A 408 22.75 -25.96 14.99
CA ASN A 408 23.39 -24.96 14.15
C ASN A 408 24.89 -25.30 13.93
N PRO A 409 25.46 -25.02 12.75
CA PRO A 409 26.82 -25.42 12.43
C PRO A 409 27.88 -24.64 13.24
N GLY A 410 27.55 -23.42 13.70
CA GLY A 410 28.43 -22.59 14.53
C GLY A 410 28.70 -23.17 15.92
N GLY A 411 27.78 -24.01 16.42
CA GLY A 411 27.90 -24.73 17.69
C GLY A 411 28.98 -25.82 17.68
N LEU A 412 29.45 -26.28 16.51
CA LEU A 412 30.34 -27.43 16.35
C LEU A 412 31.81 -26.98 16.29
N ARG A 413 32.57 -27.22 17.36
CA ARG A 413 33.91 -26.61 17.53
C ARG A 413 35.09 -27.56 17.38
N ALA A 414 34.84 -28.86 17.38
CA ALA A 414 35.85 -29.88 17.13
C ALA A 414 35.29 -31.04 16.31
N GLU A 415 36.17 -31.98 16.01
CA GLU A 415 35.89 -33.19 15.23
C GLU A 415 36.03 -34.41 16.15
N LEU A 416 35.45 -35.54 15.76
CA LEU A 416 35.74 -36.85 16.37
C LEU A 416 36.52 -37.70 15.37
N PHE A 417 37.83 -37.75 15.51
CA PHE A 417 38.69 -38.54 14.64
C PHE A 417 38.77 -39.99 15.13
N TYR A 418 38.89 -40.93 14.19
CA TYR A 418 39.18 -42.32 14.53
C TYR A 418 40.62 -42.51 14.97
N ALA A 419 41.57 -41.83 14.31
CA ALA A 419 42.97 -41.93 14.73
C ALA A 419 43.13 -41.33 16.12
N GLY A 420 43.68 -42.11 17.06
CA GLY A 420 43.94 -41.63 18.40
C GLY A 420 45.07 -40.60 18.46
N SER A 421 45.25 -39.95 19.62
CA SER A 421 46.35 -39.01 19.82
C SER A 421 47.71 -39.71 19.77
N THR A 422 48.66 -39.12 19.03
CA THR A 422 50.07 -39.56 19.03
C THR A 422 50.93 -38.80 20.05
N GLY A 423 50.30 -37.94 20.86
CA GLY A 423 50.93 -37.10 21.86
C GLY A 423 51.00 -37.72 23.27
N ALA A 424 51.08 -36.87 24.29
CA ALA A 424 51.24 -37.27 25.70
C ALA A 424 50.07 -38.11 26.26
N ASP A 425 48.94 -38.15 25.56
CA ASP A 425 47.71 -38.81 25.97
C ASP A 425 47.48 -40.15 25.24
N ALA A 426 48.48 -40.62 24.47
CA ALA A 426 48.39 -41.81 23.61
C ALA A 426 48.04 -43.12 24.35
N ASP A 427 48.29 -43.18 25.66
CA ASP A 427 47.94 -44.35 26.48
C ASP A 427 46.42 -44.50 26.69
N VAL A 428 45.67 -43.39 26.59
CA VAL A 428 44.21 -43.36 26.75
C VAL A 428 43.49 -43.11 25.43
N ASN A 429 43.95 -42.14 24.65
CA ASN A 429 43.39 -41.80 23.35
C ASN A 429 43.96 -42.71 22.26
N LYS A 430 43.48 -43.96 22.24
CA LYS A 430 43.79 -44.96 21.21
C LYS A 430 42.84 -44.83 20.03
N ASP A 431 43.20 -45.45 18.91
CA ASP A 431 42.33 -45.52 17.74
C ASP A 431 40.89 -45.92 18.11
N GLY A 432 39.95 -45.07 17.70
CA GLY A 432 38.53 -45.19 17.92
C GLY A 432 38.05 -44.73 19.30
N VAL A 433 38.90 -44.34 20.25
CA VAL A 433 38.46 -43.87 21.58
C VAL A 433 38.09 -42.39 21.53
N ILE A 434 36.88 -42.05 21.99
CA ILE A 434 36.50 -40.67 22.28
C ILE A 434 36.81 -40.38 23.75
N THR A 435 37.67 -39.42 24.00
CA THR A 435 37.97 -38.93 25.35
C THR A 435 36.99 -37.83 25.79
N PHE A 436 36.97 -37.51 27.08
CA PHE A 436 36.15 -36.42 27.62
C PHE A 436 36.53 -35.08 27.00
N ALA A 437 37.83 -34.82 26.82
CA ALA A 437 38.31 -33.60 26.19
C ALA A 437 37.80 -33.47 24.74
N GLU A 438 37.85 -34.55 23.95
CA GLU A 438 37.36 -34.55 22.56
C GLU A 438 35.85 -34.36 22.49
N ALA A 439 35.09 -35.07 23.33
CA ALA A 439 33.64 -34.91 23.38
C ALA A 439 33.24 -33.48 23.78
N ASN A 440 33.88 -32.91 24.80
CA ASN A 440 33.63 -31.54 25.25
C ASN A 440 34.03 -30.50 24.21
N ALA A 441 35.13 -30.72 23.49
CA ALA A 441 35.59 -29.79 22.46
C ALA A 441 34.61 -29.65 21.29
N VAL A 442 33.71 -30.62 21.07
CA VAL A 442 32.65 -30.49 20.05
C VAL A 442 31.63 -29.42 20.43
N LEU A 443 31.17 -29.39 21.69
CA LEU A 443 30.15 -28.48 22.22
C LEU A 443 30.67 -27.72 23.47
N PRO A 444 31.58 -26.75 23.31
CA PRO A 444 32.28 -26.13 24.44
C PRO A 444 31.52 -24.94 25.07
N PHE A 445 30.35 -24.59 24.57
CA PHE A 445 29.62 -23.36 24.93
C PHE A 445 28.78 -23.47 26.20
N ASN A 446 28.67 -24.67 26.77
CA ASN A 446 27.90 -24.94 28.00
C ASN A 446 26.45 -24.42 27.89
N ASN A 447 25.81 -24.61 26.73
CA ASN A 447 24.40 -24.30 26.55
C ASN A 447 23.54 -25.30 27.33
N THR A 448 22.26 -24.97 27.43
CA THR A 448 21.22 -25.93 27.81
C THR A 448 20.50 -26.46 26.57
N LEU A 449 19.84 -27.61 26.69
CA LEU A 449 18.91 -28.12 25.67
C LEU A 449 17.51 -27.55 25.87
N SER A 450 16.81 -27.29 24.78
CA SER A 450 15.47 -26.71 24.73
C SER A 450 14.53 -27.54 23.87
N SER A 451 13.24 -27.51 24.22
CA SER A 451 12.14 -28.03 23.39
C SER A 451 11.23 -26.87 22.99
N VAL A 452 11.17 -26.57 21.68
CA VAL A 452 10.39 -25.45 21.13
C VAL A 452 9.17 -25.98 20.40
N SER A 453 7.98 -25.61 20.86
CA SER A 453 6.71 -25.96 20.19
C SER A 453 6.37 -24.94 19.10
N LEU A 454 6.37 -25.37 17.83
CA LEU A 454 6.14 -24.53 16.64
C LEU A 454 5.00 -25.09 15.79
N LYS A 455 4.25 -24.21 15.12
CA LYS A 455 3.40 -24.62 13.98
C LYS A 455 4.28 -25.06 12.82
N GLY A 456 3.82 -26.02 12.01
CA GLY A 456 4.55 -26.46 10.82
C GLY A 456 4.92 -25.30 9.89
N SER A 457 4.03 -24.30 9.75
CA SER A 457 4.33 -23.08 9.01
C SER A 457 5.54 -22.31 9.57
N SER A 458 5.68 -22.22 10.90
CA SER A 458 6.82 -21.57 11.56
C SER A 458 8.08 -22.44 11.50
N LEU A 459 7.92 -23.76 11.57
CA LEU A 459 9.03 -24.69 11.36
C LEU A 459 9.60 -24.56 9.93
N LYS A 460 8.76 -24.47 8.89
CA LYS A 460 9.24 -24.19 7.53
C LYS A 460 10.06 -22.89 7.49
N LYS A 461 9.61 -21.83 8.19
CA LYS A 461 10.38 -20.58 8.27
C LYS A 461 11.75 -20.76 8.93
N VAL A 462 11.90 -21.64 9.93
CA VAL A 462 13.23 -21.96 10.50
C VAL A 462 14.16 -22.50 9.40
N PHE A 463 13.69 -23.42 8.57
CA PHE A 463 14.48 -23.95 7.46
C PHE A 463 14.75 -22.90 6.36
N GLU A 464 13.81 -22.00 6.09
CA GLU A 464 13.99 -20.85 5.17
C GLU A 464 14.98 -19.81 5.73
N GLN A 465 15.13 -19.71 7.05
CA GLN A 465 16.08 -18.81 7.71
C GLN A 465 17.53 -19.28 7.59
N GLN A 466 17.80 -20.48 7.08
CA GLN A 466 19.16 -20.86 6.67
C GLN A 466 19.76 -19.84 5.70
N TRP A 467 18.93 -19.22 4.85
CA TRP A 467 19.32 -17.98 4.17
C TRP A 467 19.07 -16.80 5.11
N GLN A 468 20.17 -16.23 5.59
CA GLN A 468 20.20 -15.34 6.74
C GLN A 468 19.78 -13.89 6.39
N THR A 469 19.19 -13.19 7.37
CA THR A 469 18.91 -11.75 7.32
C THR A 469 19.05 -11.10 8.70
N ASN A 470 19.58 -9.88 8.72
CA ASN A 470 19.52 -8.98 9.86
C ASN A 470 18.07 -8.53 10.17
N PRO A 471 17.79 -7.95 11.35
CA PRO A 471 16.45 -7.47 11.70
C PRO A 471 15.85 -6.45 10.72
N ASP A 472 16.70 -5.66 10.05
CA ASP A 472 16.33 -4.67 9.04
C ASP A 472 16.12 -5.26 7.62
N GLY A 473 16.31 -6.57 7.47
CA GLY A 473 16.17 -7.29 6.20
C GLY A 473 17.44 -7.31 5.34
N THR A 474 18.54 -6.68 5.76
CA THR A 474 19.83 -6.78 5.08
C THR A 474 20.45 -8.17 5.24
N VAL A 475 21.39 -8.53 4.37
CA VAL A 475 22.08 -9.84 4.43
C VAL A 475 23.34 -9.68 5.29
N PRO A 476 23.49 -10.45 6.38
CA PRO A 476 24.68 -10.38 7.23
C PRO A 476 25.92 -10.92 6.53
N SER A 477 27.08 -10.73 7.16
CA SER A 477 28.39 -11.22 6.70
C SER A 477 28.35 -12.73 6.36
N ARG A 478 27.62 -13.52 7.16
CA ARG A 478 27.32 -14.94 6.95
C ARG A 478 25.94 -15.12 6.32
N SER A 479 25.87 -15.05 5.00
CA SER A 479 24.60 -15.08 4.25
C SER A 479 23.83 -16.41 4.29
N TYR A 480 24.48 -17.52 4.68
CA TYR A 480 23.86 -18.84 4.76
C TYR A 480 24.45 -19.67 5.91
N LEU A 481 23.60 -20.39 6.64
CA LEU A 481 23.98 -21.35 7.68
C LEU A 481 23.23 -22.66 7.46
N GLN A 482 23.96 -23.75 7.26
CA GLN A 482 23.39 -25.07 7.03
C GLN A 482 23.05 -25.75 8.36
N LEU A 483 21.78 -25.93 8.65
CA LEU A 483 21.33 -26.65 9.84
C LEU A 483 21.67 -28.14 9.73
N GLY A 484 22.16 -28.71 10.82
CA GLY A 484 22.14 -30.15 11.07
C GLY A 484 20.77 -30.57 11.57
N THR A 485 20.30 -31.73 11.13
CA THR A 485 18.96 -32.24 11.47
C THR A 485 19.02 -33.70 11.88
N SER A 486 18.11 -34.13 12.75
CA SER A 486 17.99 -35.53 13.12
C SER A 486 17.59 -36.42 11.94
N ALA A 487 17.92 -37.70 11.98
CA ALA A 487 17.75 -38.67 10.89
C ALA A 487 16.31 -38.86 10.39
N ASN A 488 15.32 -38.43 11.18
CA ASN A 488 13.91 -38.48 10.80
C ASN A 488 13.43 -37.25 10.01
N VAL A 489 14.29 -36.26 9.76
CA VAL A 489 13.99 -35.06 9.00
C VAL A 489 14.67 -35.10 7.64
N GLN A 490 13.94 -34.80 6.58
CA GLN A 490 14.51 -34.60 5.24
C GLN A 490 13.84 -33.42 4.56
N TYR A 491 14.59 -32.68 3.75
CA TYR A 491 14.03 -31.58 2.98
C TYR A 491 14.72 -31.39 1.64
N THR A 492 13.94 -30.91 0.67
CA THR A 492 14.46 -30.47 -0.63
C THR A 492 14.44 -28.96 -0.71
N TYR A 493 15.37 -28.38 -1.48
CA TYR A 493 15.40 -26.95 -1.69
C TYR A 493 15.87 -26.53 -3.09
N ASP A 494 15.47 -25.32 -3.48
CA ASP A 494 15.97 -24.61 -4.65
C ASP A 494 16.32 -23.16 -4.23
N ASP A 495 17.63 -22.88 -4.17
CA ASP A 495 18.14 -21.57 -3.75
C ASP A 495 17.96 -20.46 -4.79
N THR A 496 17.48 -20.79 -5.99
CA THR A 496 17.14 -19.83 -7.05
C THR A 496 15.73 -19.24 -6.90
N ARG A 497 14.87 -19.90 -6.09
CA ARG A 497 13.54 -19.39 -5.76
C ARG A 497 13.61 -18.18 -4.84
N GLU A 498 12.51 -17.45 -4.79
CA GLU A 498 12.32 -16.34 -3.86
C GLU A 498 12.48 -16.82 -2.41
N ARG A 499 13.08 -15.97 -1.56
CA ARG A 499 13.28 -16.29 -0.15
C ARG A 499 11.94 -16.53 0.54
N GLY A 500 11.82 -17.57 1.37
CA GLY A 500 10.56 -18.01 1.97
C GLY A 500 9.87 -19.13 1.18
N ASP A 501 10.32 -19.36 -0.05
CA ASP A 501 9.85 -20.42 -0.93
C ASP A 501 11.00 -21.29 -1.48
N ARG A 502 12.16 -21.28 -0.80
CA ARG A 502 13.33 -22.07 -1.21
C ARG A 502 13.25 -23.50 -0.74
N ILE A 503 12.60 -23.77 0.39
CA ILE A 503 12.31 -25.12 0.88
C ILE A 503 11.10 -25.65 0.11
N THR A 504 11.35 -26.59 -0.81
CA THR A 504 10.37 -27.14 -1.75
C THR A 504 9.63 -28.36 -1.19
N SER A 505 10.24 -29.09 -0.27
CA SER A 505 9.58 -30.13 0.54
C SER A 505 10.27 -30.27 1.89
N LEU A 506 9.52 -30.66 2.92
CA LEU A 506 10.05 -30.99 4.25
C LEU A 506 9.22 -32.16 4.79
N THR A 507 9.89 -33.23 5.22
CA THR A 507 9.27 -34.40 5.81
C THR A 507 9.82 -34.67 7.21
N ILE A 508 8.96 -35.18 8.08
CA ILE A 508 9.28 -35.59 9.46
C ILE A 508 8.69 -37.00 9.63
N ASP A 509 9.52 -37.96 10.01
CA ASP A 509 9.18 -39.39 10.04
C ASP A 509 8.67 -39.91 8.68
N GLY A 510 9.18 -39.33 7.58
CA GLY A 510 8.76 -39.65 6.22
C GLY A 510 7.39 -39.07 5.80
N ALA A 511 6.66 -38.41 6.70
CA ALA A 511 5.41 -37.73 6.38
C ALA A 511 5.67 -36.26 6.00
N PRO A 512 4.99 -35.70 4.98
CA PRO A 512 5.07 -34.27 4.66
C PRO A 512 4.70 -33.39 5.86
N LEU A 513 5.38 -32.25 5.98
CA LEU A 513 5.08 -31.23 6.98
C LEU A 513 3.63 -30.74 6.83
N ASP A 514 2.84 -30.87 7.89
CA ASP A 514 1.51 -30.26 7.99
C ASP A 514 1.69 -28.83 8.55
N PRO A 515 1.32 -27.77 7.80
CA PRO A 515 1.55 -26.39 8.23
C PRO A 515 0.79 -26.02 9.52
N ASP A 516 -0.34 -26.68 9.81
CA ASP A 516 -1.22 -26.38 10.93
C ASP A 516 -0.96 -27.25 12.17
N ARG A 517 -0.26 -28.38 12.00
CA ARG A 517 0.19 -29.23 13.12
C ARG A 517 1.26 -28.51 13.95
N THR A 518 1.25 -28.75 15.26
CA THR A 518 2.33 -28.33 16.15
C THR A 518 3.39 -29.43 16.24
N TYR A 519 4.65 -29.04 16.10
CA TYR A 519 5.84 -29.88 16.22
C TYR A 519 6.71 -29.36 17.36
N ARG A 520 7.30 -30.26 18.15
CA ARG A 520 8.27 -29.96 19.20
C ARG A 520 9.67 -30.18 18.68
N VAL A 521 10.48 -29.13 18.62
CA VAL A 521 11.85 -29.18 18.11
C VAL A 521 12.82 -29.16 19.27
N ALA A 522 13.61 -30.23 19.41
CA ALA A 522 14.76 -30.26 20.30
C ALA A 522 15.92 -29.48 19.68
N THR A 523 16.48 -28.54 20.42
CA THR A 523 17.64 -27.75 19.98
C THR A 523 18.40 -27.17 21.18
N PHE A 524 19.45 -26.39 20.95
CA PHE A 524 20.16 -25.67 22.01
C PHE A 524 19.38 -24.42 22.43
N SER A 525 19.48 -24.00 23.69
CA SER A 525 18.80 -22.80 24.20
C SER A 525 19.17 -21.53 23.43
N PHE A 526 20.40 -21.43 22.93
CA PHE A 526 20.83 -20.42 21.98
C PHE A 526 19.91 -20.32 20.74
N LEU A 527 19.71 -21.44 20.04
CA LEU A 527 18.90 -21.46 18.82
C LEU A 527 17.41 -21.32 19.13
N GLY A 528 16.94 -21.96 20.20
CA GLY A 528 15.55 -21.87 20.66
C GLY A 528 15.13 -20.47 21.10
N ALA A 529 16.09 -19.63 21.51
CA ALA A 529 15.89 -18.21 21.80
C ALA A 529 16.00 -17.29 20.55
N GLY A 530 16.28 -17.86 19.37
CA GLY A 530 16.40 -17.13 18.10
C GLY A 530 17.82 -16.70 17.72
N GLY A 531 18.85 -17.27 18.35
CA GLY A 531 20.25 -17.10 17.96
C GLY A 531 20.52 -17.49 16.50
N ASP A 532 21.66 -17.07 15.94
CA ASP A 532 22.02 -17.25 14.52
C ASP A 532 20.90 -16.76 13.56
N ASN A 533 20.20 -15.70 13.95
CA ASN A 533 19.05 -15.13 13.24
C ASN A 533 17.89 -16.11 12.93
N PHE A 534 17.81 -17.27 13.60
CA PHE A 534 16.69 -18.21 13.47
C PHE A 534 15.47 -17.76 14.30
N ARG A 535 15.06 -16.51 14.08
CA ARG A 535 13.99 -15.82 14.85
C ARG A 535 12.65 -16.55 14.80
N ALA A 536 12.43 -17.43 13.82
CA ALA A 536 11.20 -18.21 13.71
C ALA A 536 10.99 -19.16 14.91
N PHE A 537 12.05 -19.53 15.64
CA PHE A 537 11.89 -20.24 16.92
C PHE A 537 11.10 -19.45 17.96
N THR A 538 11.16 -18.11 17.92
CA THR A 538 10.43 -17.22 18.85
C THR A 538 8.94 -17.07 18.51
N GLU A 539 8.47 -17.59 17.37
CA GLU A 539 7.04 -17.65 17.06
C GLU A 539 6.31 -18.73 17.89
N GLY A 540 7.06 -19.64 18.50
CA GLY A 540 6.57 -20.75 19.30
C GLY A 540 6.65 -20.53 20.81
N THR A 541 6.46 -21.62 21.55
CA THR A 541 6.74 -21.66 23.00
C THR A 541 8.02 -22.44 23.25
N ASN A 542 9.03 -21.77 23.80
CA ASN A 542 10.31 -22.38 24.16
C ASN A 542 10.28 -22.87 25.61
N PHE A 543 10.67 -24.12 25.85
CA PHE A 543 10.92 -24.70 27.16
C PHE A 543 12.40 -25.08 27.28
N ASP A 544 13.15 -24.33 28.08
CA ASP A 544 14.51 -24.72 28.48
C ASP A 544 14.42 -25.89 29.47
N THR A 545 15.09 -26.99 29.13
CA THR A 545 15.07 -28.22 29.93
C THR A 545 16.01 -28.16 31.14
N GLY A 546 16.96 -27.23 31.15
CA GLY A 546 18.06 -27.16 32.11
C GLY A 546 19.14 -28.25 31.92
N LEU A 547 18.97 -29.19 30.98
CA LEU A 547 19.98 -30.19 30.67
C LEU A 547 21.17 -29.51 29.98
N GLN A 548 22.37 -29.69 30.54
CA GLN A 548 23.61 -29.17 29.94
C GLN A 548 23.94 -29.93 28.65
N ASP A 549 24.30 -29.21 27.60
CA ASP A 549 24.59 -29.74 26.28
C ASP A 549 25.73 -30.76 26.28
N TYR A 550 26.87 -30.45 26.94
CA TYR A 550 28.03 -31.33 27.00
C TYR A 550 27.69 -32.67 27.68
N GLN A 551 26.89 -32.63 28.76
CA GLN A 551 26.51 -33.83 29.49
C GLN A 551 25.56 -34.69 28.66
N ALA A 552 24.54 -34.07 28.06
CA ALA A 552 23.57 -34.73 27.19
C ALA A 552 24.27 -35.37 25.97
N TRP A 553 25.24 -34.67 25.38
CA TRP A 553 26.07 -35.17 24.30
C TRP A 553 26.92 -36.37 24.71
N MET A 554 27.63 -36.29 25.83
CA MET A 554 28.45 -37.40 26.34
C MET A 554 27.61 -38.63 26.68
N ASP A 555 26.40 -38.45 27.21
CA ASP A 555 25.51 -39.56 27.54
C ASP A 555 24.94 -40.21 26.28
N PHE A 556 24.65 -39.42 25.23
CA PHE A 556 24.32 -39.96 23.92
C PHE A 556 25.48 -40.77 23.31
N LEU A 557 26.70 -40.23 23.31
CA LEU A 557 27.88 -40.94 22.79
C LEU A 557 28.10 -42.29 23.50
N LYS A 558 27.92 -42.35 24.82
CA LYS A 558 28.00 -43.60 25.59
C LYS A 558 26.93 -44.60 25.18
N ALA A 559 25.70 -44.12 24.94
CA ALA A 559 24.57 -44.96 24.57
C ALA A 559 24.73 -45.57 23.16
N GLU A 560 25.30 -44.81 22.22
CA GLU A 560 25.47 -45.21 20.81
C GLU A 560 26.85 -45.81 20.49
N SER A 561 27.69 -46.08 21.50
CA SER A 561 29.06 -46.58 21.31
C SER A 561 29.07 -48.02 20.75
N PRO A 562 29.85 -48.35 19.69
CA PRO A 562 30.66 -47.45 18.87
C PRO A 562 29.81 -46.60 17.92
N VAL A 563 30.03 -45.29 17.97
CA VAL A 563 29.35 -44.31 17.12
C VAL A 563 29.93 -44.36 15.71
N SER A 564 29.08 -44.34 14.69
CA SER A 564 29.51 -44.42 13.29
C SER A 564 29.07 -43.19 12.51
N PRO A 565 29.87 -42.69 11.54
CA PRO A 565 29.41 -41.62 10.67
C PRO A 565 28.24 -42.08 9.80
N ASP A 566 27.22 -41.25 9.69
CA ASP A 566 26.15 -41.41 8.72
C ASP A 566 26.38 -40.45 7.54
N PHE A 567 26.65 -41.02 6.36
CA PHE A 567 26.92 -40.25 5.15
C PHE A 567 25.65 -39.91 4.34
N ARG A 568 24.47 -40.26 4.86
CA ARG A 568 23.21 -39.87 4.23
C ARG A 568 22.99 -38.37 4.39
N ARG A 569 22.50 -37.73 3.32
CA ARG A 569 22.06 -36.33 3.41
C ARG A 569 20.62 -36.23 3.87
N HIS A 570 20.33 -35.19 4.62
CA HIS A 570 18.99 -34.77 5.01
C HIS A 570 18.52 -33.58 4.16
N ALA A 571 19.45 -32.82 3.56
CA ALA A 571 19.16 -31.67 2.69
C ALA A 571 19.60 -31.94 1.24
N ILE A 572 18.67 -31.84 0.29
CA ILE A 572 18.96 -32.04 -1.14
C ILE A 572 18.55 -30.84 -1.97
N LYS A 573 19.49 -30.33 -2.76
CA LYS A 573 19.18 -29.32 -3.77
C LYS A 573 18.53 -29.98 -4.97
N VAL A 574 17.43 -29.41 -5.46
CA VAL A 574 16.73 -29.84 -6.67
C VAL A 574 16.72 -28.67 -7.64
N ALA A 575 17.13 -28.90 -8.88
CA ALA A 575 17.11 -27.89 -9.94
C ALA A 575 16.37 -28.44 -11.17
N GLY A 576 15.42 -27.66 -11.69
CA GLY A 576 14.56 -28.05 -12.81
C GLY A 576 13.08 -27.88 -12.48
N ASP A 577 12.22 -28.10 -13.48
CA ASP A 577 10.78 -27.97 -13.31
C ASP A 577 10.18 -29.29 -12.80
N THR A 578 9.47 -29.22 -11.68
CA THR A 578 8.72 -30.34 -11.11
C THR A 578 7.32 -30.48 -11.69
N ASP A 579 6.84 -29.46 -12.42
CA ASP A 579 5.56 -29.44 -13.14
C ASP A 579 5.80 -29.69 -14.63
N VAL A 580 5.59 -30.93 -15.06
CA VAL A 580 5.96 -31.37 -16.41
C VAL A 580 4.73 -31.56 -17.31
N VAL A 581 4.94 -31.42 -18.61
CA VAL A 581 3.91 -31.73 -19.62
C VAL A 581 4.00 -33.22 -19.97
N LEU A 582 2.86 -33.91 -19.98
CA LEU A 582 2.81 -35.32 -20.36
C LEU A 582 3.46 -35.57 -21.73
N GLY A 583 4.29 -36.62 -21.82
CA GLY A 583 5.07 -36.94 -23.01
C GLY A 583 6.37 -36.17 -23.16
N GLN A 584 6.60 -35.11 -22.37
CA GLN A 584 7.92 -34.48 -22.23
C GLN A 584 8.75 -35.19 -21.15
N PRO A 585 10.09 -35.14 -21.23
CA PRO A 585 10.94 -35.65 -20.17
C PRO A 585 10.81 -34.79 -18.90
N ILE A 586 10.69 -35.45 -17.75
CA ILE A 586 11.13 -34.82 -16.51
C ILE A 586 12.62 -34.59 -16.62
N ASP A 587 13.11 -33.43 -16.21
CA ASP A 587 14.51 -33.02 -16.35
C ASP A 587 14.97 -32.34 -15.06
N LEU A 588 15.32 -33.15 -14.07
CA LEU A 588 15.75 -32.68 -12.75
C LEU A 588 17.22 -32.98 -12.53
N THR A 589 17.94 -31.99 -12.01
CA THR A 589 19.33 -32.11 -11.58
C THR A 589 19.40 -32.03 -10.06
N PHE A 590 20.18 -32.94 -9.48
CA PHE A 590 20.42 -33.05 -8.05
C PHE A 590 21.90 -32.75 -7.78
N PRO A 591 22.29 -31.47 -7.62
CA PRO A 591 23.65 -31.13 -7.24
C PRO A 591 23.88 -31.34 -5.73
N LYS A 592 25.15 -31.39 -5.33
CA LYS A 592 25.59 -31.52 -3.92
C LYS A 592 25.10 -32.81 -3.22
N LEU A 593 25.06 -33.93 -3.92
CA LEU A 593 24.69 -35.24 -3.38
C LEU A 593 25.70 -35.79 -2.36
N ASP A 594 26.95 -35.32 -2.40
CA ASP A 594 27.99 -35.70 -1.46
C ASP A 594 28.03 -34.72 -0.29
N LEU A 595 28.19 -35.23 0.93
CA LEU A 595 28.66 -34.42 2.07
C LEU A 595 30.14 -34.06 1.86
N THR A 596 30.59 -32.98 2.52
CA THR A 596 32.01 -32.58 2.52
C THR A 596 32.75 -33.01 3.78
N SER A 597 32.09 -33.74 4.68
CA SER A 597 32.73 -34.41 5.82
C SER A 597 33.76 -35.45 5.35
N LYS A 598 34.81 -35.66 6.15
CA LYS A 598 35.84 -36.66 5.87
C LYS A 598 35.25 -38.07 5.79
N GLY A 599 35.79 -38.88 4.89
CA GLY A 599 35.36 -40.26 4.69
C GLY A 599 34.11 -40.45 3.83
N THR A 600 33.42 -39.36 3.44
CA THR A 600 32.23 -39.43 2.60
C THR A 600 32.54 -40.13 1.26
N PRO A 601 31.83 -41.21 0.90
CA PRO A 601 32.00 -41.85 -0.40
C PRO A 601 31.38 -40.99 -1.50
N ALA A 602 32.08 -40.87 -2.64
CA ALA A 602 31.55 -40.14 -3.78
C ALA A 602 30.32 -40.85 -4.36
N THR A 603 29.25 -40.10 -4.61
CA THR A 603 28.06 -40.60 -5.28
C THR A 603 28.40 -40.97 -6.73
N THR A 604 28.10 -42.22 -7.11
CA THR A 604 28.39 -42.76 -8.45
C THR A 604 27.15 -42.84 -9.33
N SER A 605 25.97 -43.01 -8.72
CA SER A 605 24.69 -43.01 -9.42
C SER A 605 23.54 -42.60 -8.49
N VAL A 606 22.40 -42.30 -9.09
CA VAL A 606 21.12 -42.19 -8.40
C VAL A 606 20.10 -43.13 -9.03
N ASP A 607 19.43 -43.93 -8.22
CA ASP A 607 18.31 -44.76 -8.64
C ASP A 607 17.02 -43.95 -8.47
N ALA A 608 16.17 -43.91 -9.49
CA ALA A 608 14.96 -43.08 -9.48
C ALA A 608 13.70 -43.90 -9.77
N SER A 609 12.63 -43.60 -9.04
CA SER A 609 11.29 -44.15 -9.29
C SER A 609 10.24 -43.04 -9.17
N LEU A 610 9.23 -43.08 -10.03
CA LEU A 610 8.17 -42.07 -10.09
C LEU A 610 6.84 -42.72 -9.71
N ASP A 611 6.24 -42.30 -8.60
CA ASP A 611 4.83 -42.56 -8.32
C ASP A 611 4.01 -41.37 -8.81
N LEU A 612 3.11 -41.59 -9.77
CA LEU A 612 2.22 -40.57 -10.31
C LEU A 612 0.80 -41.11 -10.41
N GLY A 613 -0.17 -40.43 -9.78
CA GLY A 613 -1.56 -40.89 -9.77
C GLY A 613 -1.74 -42.30 -9.17
N GLY A 614 -0.88 -42.69 -8.22
CA GLY A 614 -0.89 -44.01 -7.58
C GLY A 614 -0.25 -45.14 -8.40
N THR A 615 0.43 -44.81 -9.50
CA THR A 615 1.19 -45.77 -10.32
C THR A 615 2.69 -45.51 -10.18
N THR A 616 3.41 -46.44 -9.55
CA THR A 616 4.87 -46.40 -9.44
C THR A 616 5.55 -46.99 -10.67
N THR A 617 6.46 -46.21 -11.27
CA THR A 617 7.30 -46.59 -12.41
C THR A 617 8.77 -46.50 -12.02
N ASP A 618 9.52 -47.58 -12.23
CA ASP A 618 10.99 -47.56 -12.09
C ASP A 618 11.61 -46.84 -13.30
N LEU A 619 12.39 -45.80 -13.02
CA LEU A 619 13.08 -44.99 -14.05
C LEU A 619 14.51 -45.46 -14.28
N GLY A 620 15.02 -46.37 -13.45
CA GLY A 620 16.38 -46.91 -13.50
C GLY A 620 17.42 -46.04 -12.80
N SER A 621 18.69 -46.32 -13.13
CA SER A 621 19.86 -45.69 -12.51
C SER A 621 20.52 -44.66 -13.42
N PHE A 622 20.81 -43.48 -12.89
CA PHE A 622 21.39 -42.34 -13.59
C PHE A 622 22.79 -42.06 -13.04
N PRO A 623 23.81 -41.88 -13.89
CA PRO A 623 25.17 -41.64 -13.41
C PRO A 623 25.29 -40.30 -12.69
N ALA A 624 26.10 -40.29 -11.63
CA ALA A 624 26.50 -39.08 -10.93
C ALA A 624 27.95 -38.73 -11.26
N THR A 625 28.27 -37.44 -11.31
CA THR A 625 29.62 -36.93 -11.53
C THR A 625 29.82 -35.70 -10.65
N ASN A 626 30.92 -35.66 -9.89
CA ASN A 626 31.25 -34.58 -8.95
C ASN A 626 30.09 -34.28 -7.97
N GLY A 627 29.49 -35.32 -7.39
CA GLY A 627 28.37 -35.17 -6.46
C GLY A 627 27.10 -34.58 -7.10
N SER A 628 26.91 -34.71 -8.40
CA SER A 628 25.71 -34.26 -9.10
C SER A 628 25.16 -35.33 -10.03
N ALA A 629 23.85 -35.52 -10.04
CA ALA A 629 23.17 -36.41 -10.99
C ALA A 629 22.03 -35.69 -11.71
N ARG A 630 21.68 -36.15 -12.91
CA ARG A 630 20.55 -35.62 -13.70
C ARG A 630 19.62 -36.77 -14.07
N VAL A 631 18.38 -36.68 -13.63
CA VAL A 631 17.30 -37.61 -13.97
C VAL A 631 16.53 -37.01 -15.13
N THR A 632 16.65 -37.63 -16.30
CA THR A 632 15.94 -37.22 -17.51
C THR A 632 15.20 -38.38 -18.13
N THR A 633 13.86 -38.39 -18.09
CA THR A 633 13.07 -39.47 -18.70
C THR A 633 11.67 -39.01 -19.11
N PRO A 634 11.16 -39.41 -20.31
CA PRO A 634 9.79 -39.12 -20.72
C PRO A 634 8.76 -39.64 -19.71
N ILE A 635 7.82 -38.79 -19.30
CA ILE A 635 6.69 -39.23 -18.50
C ILE A 635 5.57 -39.69 -19.45
N THR A 636 5.37 -41.01 -19.50
CA THR A 636 4.39 -41.68 -20.38
C THR A 636 3.19 -42.23 -19.61
N THR A 637 3.12 -41.99 -18.29
CA THR A 637 2.05 -42.43 -17.39
C THR A 637 0.81 -41.53 -17.48
N LYS A 638 -0.18 -41.70 -16.59
CA LYS A 638 -1.36 -40.84 -16.52
C LYS A 638 -1.01 -39.46 -15.93
N PRO A 639 -1.69 -38.37 -16.32
CA PRO A 639 -1.50 -37.08 -15.67
C PRO A 639 -1.97 -37.13 -14.21
N GLY A 640 -1.38 -36.28 -13.37
CA GLY A 640 -1.69 -36.15 -11.95
C GLY A 640 -0.51 -35.62 -11.15
N THR A 641 -0.68 -35.58 -9.83
CA THR A 641 0.38 -35.26 -8.88
C THR A 641 0.99 -36.53 -8.31
N GLY A 642 2.24 -36.44 -7.84
CA GLY A 642 2.99 -37.60 -7.41
C GLY A 642 4.32 -37.26 -6.76
N THR A 643 5.19 -38.26 -6.67
CA THR A 643 6.49 -38.16 -6.02
C THR A 643 7.55 -38.89 -6.83
N LEU A 644 8.61 -38.18 -7.18
CA LEU A 644 9.85 -38.78 -7.66
C LEU A 644 10.70 -39.13 -6.43
N THR A 645 10.93 -40.42 -6.21
CA THR A 645 11.86 -40.92 -5.19
C THR A 645 13.21 -41.17 -5.84
N VAL A 646 14.26 -40.56 -5.28
CA VAL A 646 15.63 -40.70 -5.76
C VAL A 646 16.52 -41.21 -4.63
N THR A 647 17.36 -42.21 -4.91
CA THR A 647 18.31 -42.78 -3.95
C THR A 647 19.73 -42.69 -4.49
N ALA A 648 20.60 -41.95 -3.80
CA ALA A 648 22.01 -41.82 -4.16
C ALA A 648 22.83 -43.03 -3.69
N GLN A 649 23.68 -43.55 -4.57
CA GLN A 649 24.56 -44.69 -4.31
C GLN A 649 26.03 -44.23 -4.20
N PRO A 650 26.83 -44.75 -3.25
CA PRO A 650 26.51 -45.83 -2.32
C PRO A 650 25.98 -45.36 -0.95
N THR A 651 25.78 -44.06 -0.74
CA THR A 651 25.39 -43.51 0.58
C THR A 651 24.01 -43.97 1.03
N GLY A 652 23.12 -44.37 0.11
CA GLY A 652 21.74 -44.72 0.42
C GLY A 652 20.89 -43.50 0.79
N THR A 653 21.32 -42.30 0.41
CA THR A 653 20.53 -41.08 0.62
C THR A 653 19.28 -41.13 -0.25
N THR A 654 18.13 -41.36 0.35
CA THR A 654 16.84 -41.38 -0.35
C THR A 654 16.08 -40.09 -0.06
N PHE A 655 15.48 -39.47 -1.07
CA PHE A 655 14.64 -38.29 -0.90
C PHE A 655 13.44 -38.32 -1.86
N GLN A 656 12.39 -37.59 -1.47
CA GLN A 656 11.13 -37.49 -2.18
C GLN A 656 10.93 -36.08 -2.72
N VAL A 657 10.80 -35.97 -4.04
CA VAL A 657 10.54 -34.73 -4.75
C VAL A 657 9.08 -34.73 -5.21
N PRO A 658 8.23 -33.83 -4.71
CA PRO A 658 6.89 -33.63 -5.26
C PRO A 658 6.98 -33.27 -6.74
N VAL A 659 6.19 -33.94 -7.58
CA VAL A 659 6.14 -33.68 -9.02
C VAL A 659 4.69 -33.69 -9.48
N SER A 660 4.37 -32.93 -10.52
CA SER A 660 3.08 -33.00 -11.20
C SER A 660 3.30 -33.18 -12.70
N ALA A 661 2.43 -33.95 -13.35
CA ALA A 661 2.41 -34.02 -14.80
C ALA A 661 1.01 -33.74 -15.33
N LYS A 662 0.90 -32.77 -16.24
CA LYS A 662 -0.39 -32.38 -16.84
C LYS A 662 -0.41 -32.68 -18.33
N ALA A 663 -1.54 -33.18 -18.82
CA ALA A 663 -1.75 -33.40 -20.24
C ALA A 663 -2.26 -32.11 -20.93
N ALA A 664 -1.97 -31.97 -22.21
CA ALA A 664 -2.55 -30.90 -23.02
C ALA A 664 -4.08 -31.08 -23.14
N SER A 665 -4.80 -29.97 -23.20
CA SER A 665 -6.23 -29.94 -23.46
C SER A 665 -6.55 -29.07 -24.66
N THR A 666 -7.72 -29.26 -25.26
CA THR A 666 -8.29 -28.41 -26.30
C THR A 666 -9.67 -27.94 -25.86
N THR A 667 -9.94 -26.65 -26.01
CA THR A 667 -11.24 -26.05 -25.67
C THR A 667 -11.97 -25.69 -26.96
N THR A 668 -13.18 -26.19 -27.13
CA THR A 668 -14.11 -25.79 -28.19
C THR A 668 -15.36 -25.18 -27.56
N ALA A 669 -16.05 -24.34 -28.32
CA ALA A 669 -17.28 -23.72 -27.87
C ALA A 669 -18.21 -23.45 -29.04
N ASP A 670 -19.50 -23.53 -28.77
CA ASP A 670 -20.59 -23.20 -29.69
C ASP A 670 -21.63 -22.33 -28.97
N ALA A 671 -22.38 -21.54 -29.71
CA ALA A 671 -23.41 -20.67 -29.16
C ALA A 671 -24.61 -20.59 -30.13
N PRO A 672 -25.85 -20.84 -29.67
CA PRO A 672 -27.03 -20.64 -30.47
C PRO A 672 -27.25 -19.14 -30.67
N THR A 673 -27.04 -18.66 -31.88
CA THR A 673 -27.13 -17.23 -32.25
C THR A 673 -28.02 -17.05 -33.50
N PRO A 674 -28.68 -15.89 -33.70
CA PRO A 674 -28.59 -14.64 -32.93
C PRO A 674 -29.36 -14.64 -31.60
N VAL A 675 -28.94 -13.79 -30.65
CA VAL A 675 -29.62 -13.52 -29.37
C VAL A 675 -29.93 -12.02 -29.26
N GLU A 676 -31.10 -11.65 -28.76
CA GLU A 676 -31.45 -10.23 -28.57
C GLU A 676 -30.64 -9.60 -27.43
N ARG A 677 -30.20 -8.36 -27.60
CA ARG A 677 -29.45 -7.64 -26.56
C ARG A 677 -30.24 -7.50 -25.26
N GLY A 678 -29.70 -8.08 -24.20
CA GLY A 678 -30.27 -8.12 -22.85
C GLY A 678 -30.90 -9.46 -22.47
N GLU A 679 -30.96 -10.41 -23.41
CA GLU A 679 -31.17 -11.82 -23.09
C GLU A 679 -29.83 -12.51 -22.81
N GLN A 680 -29.87 -13.66 -22.12
CA GLN A 680 -28.68 -14.48 -21.88
C GLN A 680 -28.36 -15.29 -23.13
N ALA A 681 -27.13 -15.18 -23.62
CA ALA A 681 -26.61 -16.10 -24.62
C ALA A 681 -25.97 -17.29 -23.91
N VAL A 682 -26.39 -18.51 -24.26
CA VAL A 682 -25.82 -19.73 -23.68
C VAL A 682 -24.64 -20.17 -24.54
N VAL A 683 -23.44 -20.20 -23.98
CA VAL A 683 -22.24 -20.72 -24.67
C VAL A 683 -21.96 -22.12 -24.16
N ASP A 684 -22.14 -23.12 -25.02
CA ASP A 684 -21.82 -24.50 -24.73
C ASP A 684 -20.32 -24.72 -25.00
N VAL A 685 -19.59 -25.06 -23.95
CA VAL A 685 -18.15 -25.26 -23.94
C VAL A 685 -17.86 -26.75 -23.79
N ALA A 686 -16.94 -27.27 -24.59
CA ALA A 686 -16.40 -28.62 -24.43
C ALA A 686 -14.88 -28.55 -24.32
N VAL A 687 -14.33 -29.26 -23.35
CA VAL A 687 -12.88 -29.46 -23.22
C VAL A 687 -12.57 -30.91 -23.50
N ALA A 688 -11.57 -31.16 -24.33
CA ALA A 688 -11.12 -32.50 -24.71
C ALA A 688 -9.63 -32.67 -24.44
N THR A 689 -9.22 -33.92 -24.21
CA THR A 689 -7.83 -34.33 -24.02
C THR A 689 -7.64 -35.72 -24.61
N GLU A 690 -6.41 -36.04 -25.03
CA GLU A 690 -6.02 -37.39 -25.45
C GLU A 690 -5.65 -38.28 -24.25
N ALA A 691 -5.52 -37.70 -23.04
CA ALA A 691 -5.24 -38.44 -21.83
C ALA A 691 -6.50 -39.12 -21.27
N ASP A 692 -6.32 -40.27 -20.59
CA ASP A 692 -7.39 -41.05 -19.97
C ASP A 692 -7.88 -40.43 -18.64
N VAL A 693 -8.38 -39.19 -18.73
CA VAL A 693 -8.98 -38.39 -17.63
C VAL A 693 -10.16 -37.57 -18.15
N VAL A 694 -11.12 -37.28 -17.29
CA VAL A 694 -12.29 -36.44 -17.62
C VAL A 694 -11.97 -34.98 -17.25
N PRO A 695 -12.00 -34.03 -18.21
CA PRO A 695 -11.76 -32.62 -17.91
C PRO A 695 -12.77 -32.05 -16.91
N SER A 696 -12.28 -31.28 -15.95
CA SER A 696 -13.08 -30.70 -14.88
C SER A 696 -12.68 -29.24 -14.62
N GLY A 697 -13.40 -28.51 -13.76
CA GLY A 697 -12.96 -27.17 -13.34
C GLY A 697 -13.55 -26.03 -14.18
N ARG A 698 -12.95 -24.85 -14.06
CA ARG A 698 -13.58 -23.58 -14.45
C ARG A 698 -13.29 -23.20 -15.90
N VAL A 699 -14.33 -22.74 -16.59
CA VAL A 699 -14.24 -22.09 -17.90
C VAL A 699 -14.79 -20.67 -17.83
N ASP A 700 -14.08 -19.74 -18.46
CA ASP A 700 -14.49 -18.35 -18.60
C ASP A 700 -14.76 -18.01 -20.05
N VAL A 701 -15.83 -17.26 -20.30
CA VAL A 701 -16.09 -16.62 -21.59
C VAL A 701 -15.74 -15.14 -21.46
N LEU A 702 -14.87 -14.65 -22.34
CA LEU A 702 -14.30 -13.31 -22.28
C LEU A 702 -14.64 -12.50 -23.54
N SER A 703 -14.95 -11.22 -23.33
CA SER A 703 -14.95 -10.19 -24.36
C SER A 703 -13.71 -9.31 -24.18
N GLY A 704 -12.70 -9.49 -25.03
CA GLY A 704 -11.36 -8.94 -24.79
C GLY A 704 -10.78 -9.54 -23.51
N SER A 705 -10.47 -8.70 -22.51
CA SER A 705 -9.98 -9.13 -21.19
C SER A 705 -11.07 -9.20 -20.11
N THR A 706 -12.33 -8.94 -20.44
CA THR A 706 -13.44 -8.88 -19.47
C THR A 706 -14.18 -10.22 -19.47
N VAL A 707 -14.31 -10.85 -18.30
CA VAL A 707 -15.13 -12.07 -18.13
C VAL A 707 -16.60 -11.67 -18.23
N VAL A 708 -17.32 -12.22 -19.21
CA VAL A 708 -18.74 -11.98 -19.49
C VAL A 708 -19.64 -13.16 -19.12
N GLY A 709 -19.03 -14.30 -18.78
CA GLY A 709 -19.69 -15.48 -18.24
C GLY A 709 -18.66 -16.46 -17.66
N THR A 710 -19.05 -17.24 -16.66
CA THR A 710 -18.22 -18.30 -16.05
C THR A 710 -19.08 -19.55 -15.89
N GLY A 711 -18.52 -20.70 -16.20
CA GLY A 711 -19.11 -22.00 -15.90
C GLY A 711 -18.09 -22.98 -15.30
N THR A 712 -18.60 -24.10 -14.87
CA THR A 712 -17.80 -25.23 -14.39
C THR A 712 -18.10 -26.42 -15.28
N LEU A 713 -17.06 -27.12 -15.73
CA LEU A 713 -17.18 -28.34 -16.49
C LEU A 713 -17.78 -29.46 -15.64
N ASP A 714 -18.78 -30.12 -16.20
CA ASP A 714 -19.35 -31.39 -15.74
C ASP A 714 -19.16 -32.40 -16.88
N GLU A 715 -18.49 -33.52 -16.59
CA GLU A 715 -18.11 -34.53 -17.60
C GLU A 715 -17.43 -33.95 -18.88
N GLY A 716 -16.60 -32.91 -18.72
CA GLY A 716 -15.86 -32.27 -19.81
C GLY A 716 -16.65 -31.22 -20.62
N VAL A 717 -17.89 -30.91 -20.24
CA VAL A 717 -18.70 -29.88 -20.89
C VAL A 717 -19.26 -28.87 -19.89
N ALA A 718 -19.51 -27.64 -20.32
CA ALA A 718 -20.17 -26.60 -19.51
C ALA A 718 -21.13 -25.80 -20.38
N SER A 719 -22.21 -25.33 -19.79
CA SER A 719 -23.10 -24.35 -20.42
C SER A 719 -22.97 -23.04 -19.66
N VAL A 720 -22.48 -22.00 -20.35
CA VAL A 720 -22.09 -20.72 -19.75
C VAL A 720 -23.06 -19.63 -20.19
N ASP A 721 -23.80 -19.07 -19.23
CA ASP A 721 -24.64 -17.90 -19.48
C ASP A 721 -23.77 -16.64 -19.66
N VAL A 722 -23.90 -15.99 -20.80
CA VAL A 722 -23.23 -14.74 -21.16
C VAL A 722 -24.24 -13.61 -21.20
N ASP A 723 -23.98 -12.57 -20.40
CA ASP A 723 -24.81 -11.36 -20.40
C ASP A 723 -24.51 -10.50 -21.64
N THR A 724 -25.49 -10.42 -22.54
CA THR A 724 -25.36 -9.67 -23.79
C THR A 724 -25.54 -8.15 -23.59
N ILE A 725 -25.95 -7.65 -22.41
CA ILE A 725 -26.14 -6.20 -22.18
C ILE A 725 -24.83 -5.43 -22.30
N GLY A 726 -23.71 -6.05 -21.91
CA GLY A 726 -22.35 -5.50 -22.01
C GLY A 726 -21.72 -5.64 -23.40
N LEU A 727 -22.33 -6.45 -24.28
CA LEU A 727 -21.85 -6.68 -25.63
C LEU A 727 -22.44 -5.66 -26.61
N ALA A 728 -21.63 -5.26 -27.60
CA ALA A 728 -22.10 -4.41 -28.68
C ALA A 728 -22.84 -5.24 -29.73
N VAL A 729 -23.95 -4.71 -30.27
CA VAL A 729 -24.75 -5.32 -31.34
C VAL A 729 -23.87 -5.70 -32.55
N GLY A 730 -24.18 -6.83 -33.19
CA GLY A 730 -23.41 -7.47 -34.28
C GLY A 730 -22.68 -8.74 -33.85
N THR A 731 -21.89 -9.32 -34.75
CA THR A 731 -21.12 -10.55 -34.48
C THR A 731 -19.90 -10.23 -33.61
N ARG A 732 -19.72 -10.98 -32.52
CA ARG A 732 -18.61 -10.82 -31.58
C ARG A 732 -17.90 -12.15 -31.37
N ALA A 733 -16.63 -12.22 -31.75
CA ALA A 733 -15.75 -13.30 -31.33
C ALA A 733 -15.46 -13.15 -29.83
N LEU A 734 -15.87 -14.13 -29.05
CA LEU A 734 -15.55 -14.27 -27.63
C LEU A 734 -14.46 -15.32 -27.46
N THR A 735 -13.58 -15.12 -26.48
CA THR A 735 -12.57 -16.11 -26.10
C THR A 735 -13.15 -16.99 -25.01
N VAL A 736 -13.03 -18.30 -25.14
CA VAL A 736 -13.37 -19.25 -24.07
C VAL A 736 -12.07 -19.78 -23.49
N ALA A 737 -11.81 -19.50 -22.22
CA ALA A 737 -10.58 -19.87 -21.54
C ALA A 737 -10.87 -20.94 -20.48
N TYR A 738 -10.31 -22.12 -20.67
CA TYR A 738 -10.25 -23.15 -19.66
C TYR A 738 -8.99 -22.94 -18.80
N ALA A 739 -9.17 -22.88 -17.48
CA ALA A 739 -8.09 -22.58 -16.54
C ALA A 739 -7.11 -23.75 -16.33
N GLY A 740 -7.44 -24.95 -16.81
CA GLY A 740 -6.77 -26.19 -16.41
C GLY A 740 -7.31 -26.73 -15.08
N ASP A 741 -6.88 -27.94 -14.75
CA ASP A 741 -7.15 -28.61 -13.48
C ASP A 741 -5.89 -29.35 -12.99
N ASP A 742 -6.02 -30.25 -12.02
CA ASP A 742 -4.89 -31.03 -11.48
C ASP A 742 -4.25 -31.95 -12.54
N ALA A 743 -4.98 -32.32 -13.60
CA ALA A 743 -4.52 -33.24 -14.63
C ALA A 743 -4.28 -32.58 -15.99
N LEU A 744 -4.87 -31.41 -16.26
CA LEU A 744 -4.88 -30.78 -17.58
C LEU A 744 -4.33 -29.37 -17.56
N LEU A 745 -3.55 -29.04 -18.59
CA LEU A 745 -3.09 -27.69 -18.86
C LEU A 745 -4.24 -26.78 -19.30
N PRO A 746 -4.15 -25.46 -19.01
CA PRO A 746 -5.09 -24.48 -19.55
C PRO A 746 -5.10 -24.49 -21.08
N SER A 747 -6.26 -24.21 -21.67
CA SER A 747 -6.41 -24.03 -23.11
C SER A 747 -7.46 -22.99 -23.44
N THR A 748 -7.45 -22.50 -24.68
CA THR A 748 -8.39 -21.47 -25.13
C THR A 748 -9.04 -21.86 -26.45
N GLY A 749 -10.32 -21.55 -26.58
CA GLY A 749 -11.10 -21.58 -27.81
C GLY A 749 -11.71 -20.22 -28.14
N THR A 750 -12.43 -20.14 -29.25
CA THR A 750 -13.20 -18.95 -29.64
C THR A 750 -14.59 -19.34 -30.10
N VAL A 751 -15.58 -18.50 -29.81
CA VAL A 751 -16.97 -18.67 -30.27
C VAL A 751 -17.49 -17.32 -30.77
N ASP A 752 -18.22 -17.33 -31.88
CA ASP A 752 -18.88 -16.12 -32.40
C ASP A 752 -20.29 -16.02 -31.84
N VAL A 753 -20.60 -14.90 -31.17
CA VAL A 753 -21.94 -14.56 -30.67
C VAL A 753 -22.51 -13.40 -31.47
N GLN A 754 -23.59 -13.65 -32.22
CA GLN A 754 -24.36 -12.60 -32.91
C GLN A 754 -25.39 -11.98 -31.94
N VAL A 755 -25.22 -10.70 -31.62
CA VAL A 755 -26.15 -9.94 -30.75
C VAL A 755 -27.02 -9.02 -31.59
N ASP A 756 -28.33 -9.22 -31.60
CA ASP A 756 -29.30 -8.37 -32.30
C ASP A 756 -29.78 -7.19 -31.42
N LYS A 757 -30.39 -6.18 -32.03
CA LYS A 757 -30.90 -4.99 -31.31
C LYS A 757 -32.06 -5.38 -30.38
N GLY A 758 -32.10 -4.79 -29.18
CA GLY A 758 -33.17 -5.04 -28.23
C GLY A 758 -34.48 -4.30 -28.58
N GLN A 759 -35.61 -4.81 -28.12
CA GLN A 759 -36.89 -4.11 -28.27
C GLN A 759 -36.99 -2.88 -27.35
N ALA A 760 -37.59 -1.81 -27.86
CA ALA A 760 -37.93 -0.62 -27.08
C ALA A 760 -39.42 -0.33 -27.19
N THR A 761 -40.01 0.22 -26.14
CA THR A 761 -41.42 0.64 -26.09
C THR A 761 -41.50 2.12 -25.83
N VAL A 762 -42.08 2.88 -26.76
CA VAL A 762 -42.41 4.29 -26.57
C VAL A 762 -43.75 4.44 -25.85
N VAL A 763 -43.77 5.27 -24.81
CA VAL A 763 -44.92 5.57 -23.97
C VAL A 763 -45.11 7.09 -23.92
N PRO A 764 -46.10 7.64 -24.65
CA PRO A 764 -46.45 9.04 -24.53
C PRO A 764 -47.18 9.31 -23.20
N GLY A 765 -46.78 10.37 -22.52
CA GLY A 765 -47.45 10.84 -21.31
C GLY A 765 -48.68 11.70 -21.61
N ALA A 766 -49.40 12.08 -20.56
CA ALA A 766 -50.63 12.86 -20.68
C ALA A 766 -50.38 14.26 -21.28
N VAL A 767 -51.13 14.60 -22.32
CA VAL A 767 -51.06 15.90 -23.01
C VAL A 767 -52.07 16.88 -22.41
N ALA A 768 -51.59 18.03 -21.94
CA ALA A 768 -52.46 19.08 -21.42
C ALA A 768 -53.29 19.74 -22.53
N LYS A 769 -54.52 20.17 -22.22
CA LYS A 769 -55.35 20.93 -23.17
C LYS A 769 -54.69 22.28 -23.49
N ALA A 770 -54.56 22.60 -24.77
CA ALA A 770 -54.02 23.88 -25.23
C ALA A 770 -55.14 24.76 -25.83
N PRO A 771 -55.07 26.10 -25.74
CA PRO A 771 -55.90 26.96 -26.56
C PRO A 771 -55.43 26.91 -28.02
N VAL A 772 -56.32 27.24 -28.97
CA VAL A 772 -55.94 27.43 -30.37
C VAL A 772 -54.86 28.52 -30.46
N ASN A 773 -53.76 28.21 -31.16
CA ASN A 773 -52.48 28.94 -31.18
C ASN A 773 -51.59 28.80 -29.92
N GLY A 774 -51.86 27.84 -29.05
CA GLY A 774 -50.91 27.39 -28.02
C GLY A 774 -49.98 26.29 -28.54
N VAL A 775 -48.82 26.13 -27.91
CA VAL A 775 -47.93 24.98 -28.14
C VAL A 775 -48.51 23.76 -27.43
N VAL A 776 -48.57 22.61 -28.11
CA VAL A 776 -48.94 21.33 -27.50
C VAL A 776 -47.65 20.59 -27.13
N SER A 777 -47.48 20.25 -25.87
CA SER A 777 -46.32 19.51 -25.37
C SER A 777 -46.70 18.05 -25.13
N VAL A 778 -46.00 17.13 -25.78
CA VAL A 778 -46.15 15.68 -25.62
C VAL A 778 -44.94 15.16 -24.85
N PRO A 779 -45.04 14.91 -23.54
CA PRO A 779 -43.99 14.20 -22.81
C PRO A 779 -43.91 12.76 -23.33
N VAL A 780 -42.70 12.23 -23.48
CA VAL A 780 -42.44 10.89 -24.01
C VAL A 780 -41.42 10.20 -23.13
N GLU A 781 -41.69 8.94 -22.80
CA GLU A 781 -40.74 8.02 -22.17
C GLU A 781 -40.56 6.81 -23.08
N VAL A 782 -39.34 6.35 -23.26
CA VAL A 782 -39.00 5.15 -24.02
C VAL A 782 -38.25 4.20 -23.10
N THR A 783 -38.78 3.00 -22.93
CA THR A 783 -38.25 1.97 -22.03
C THR A 783 -37.83 0.75 -22.83
N SER A 784 -36.79 0.03 -22.40
CA SER A 784 -36.52 -1.33 -22.85
C SER A 784 -36.86 -2.32 -21.72
N GLY A 785 -37.25 -3.55 -22.08
CA GLY A 785 -37.40 -4.64 -21.11
C GLY A 785 -36.07 -5.17 -20.56
N THR A 786 -34.95 -4.72 -21.14
CA THR A 786 -33.60 -5.27 -20.94
C THR A 786 -32.71 -4.38 -20.07
N GLY A 787 -33.25 -3.33 -19.47
CA GLY A 787 -32.54 -2.45 -18.52
C GLY A 787 -31.58 -1.43 -19.16
N ALA A 788 -31.17 -1.61 -20.42
CA ALA A 788 -30.44 -0.60 -21.16
C ALA A 788 -31.34 0.59 -21.52
N VAL A 789 -30.90 1.80 -21.20
CA VAL A 789 -31.70 3.02 -21.40
C VAL A 789 -31.71 3.41 -22.89
N PRO A 790 -32.87 3.42 -23.57
CA PRO A 790 -32.96 3.84 -24.97
C PRO A 790 -32.53 5.30 -25.15
N THR A 791 -31.82 5.57 -26.24
CA THR A 791 -31.30 6.89 -26.63
C THR A 791 -31.83 7.29 -28.01
N GLY A 792 -31.43 8.43 -28.58
CA GLY A 792 -31.87 8.81 -29.93
C GLY A 792 -33.10 9.72 -29.93
N ARG A 793 -33.96 9.61 -30.96
CA ARG A 793 -34.96 10.63 -31.28
C ARG A 793 -36.39 10.07 -31.30
N VAL A 794 -37.32 10.89 -30.81
CA VAL A 794 -38.76 10.67 -30.93
C VAL A 794 -39.40 11.75 -31.80
N GLU A 795 -40.38 11.36 -32.59
CA GLU A 795 -41.19 12.21 -33.45
C GLU A 795 -42.66 12.13 -33.06
N VAL A 796 -43.38 13.25 -33.21
CA VAL A 796 -44.85 13.26 -33.10
C VAL A 796 -45.39 13.59 -34.48
N ARG A 797 -46.30 12.75 -34.97
CA ARG A 797 -46.92 12.85 -36.29
C ARG A 797 -48.42 13.12 -36.20
N LEU A 798 -48.90 13.87 -37.18
CA LEU A 798 -50.32 14.01 -37.50
C LEU A 798 -50.54 13.41 -38.89
N GLY A 799 -51.11 12.20 -38.94
CA GLY A 799 -51.07 11.38 -40.15
C GLY A 799 -49.62 11.10 -40.57
N GLU A 800 -49.27 11.32 -41.83
CA GLU A 800 -47.90 11.11 -42.33
C GLU A 800 -46.92 12.26 -42.02
N THR A 801 -47.42 13.39 -41.50
CA THR A 801 -46.61 14.61 -41.32
C THR A 801 -45.99 14.68 -39.92
N VAL A 802 -44.67 14.85 -39.83
CA VAL A 802 -43.99 15.16 -38.55
C VAL A 802 -44.34 16.58 -38.12
N VAL A 803 -45.00 16.70 -36.97
CA VAL A 803 -45.44 17.97 -36.38
C VAL A 803 -44.57 18.42 -35.21
N GLY A 804 -43.64 17.58 -34.76
CA GLY A 804 -42.60 17.90 -33.81
C GLY A 804 -41.62 16.75 -33.61
N SER A 805 -40.43 17.04 -33.07
CA SER A 805 -39.45 16.01 -32.67
C SER A 805 -38.68 16.43 -31.41
N ALA A 806 -38.10 15.47 -30.70
CA ALA A 806 -37.19 15.72 -29.58
C ALA A 806 -36.18 14.58 -29.45
N ASP A 807 -34.96 14.92 -29.02
CA ASP A 807 -33.98 13.91 -28.60
C ASP A 807 -34.28 13.44 -27.18
N LEU A 808 -33.99 12.17 -26.90
CA LEU A 808 -34.15 11.54 -25.60
C LEU A 808 -32.93 11.79 -24.72
N SER A 809 -33.20 12.10 -23.45
CA SER A 809 -32.20 12.13 -22.38
C SER A 809 -32.67 11.17 -21.29
N ALA A 810 -31.85 10.16 -20.99
CA ALA A 810 -32.19 9.07 -20.07
C ALA A 810 -33.57 8.42 -20.37
N GLY A 811 -33.81 8.09 -21.64
CA GLY A 811 -35.07 7.49 -22.10
C GLY A 811 -36.27 8.46 -22.09
N ARG A 812 -36.09 9.75 -21.80
CA ARG A 812 -37.20 10.72 -21.71
C ARG A 812 -37.01 11.94 -22.61
N GLY A 813 -38.12 12.45 -23.14
CA GLY A 813 -38.14 13.65 -23.98
C GLY A 813 -39.47 14.39 -23.87
N THR A 814 -39.55 15.59 -24.42
CA THR A 814 -40.82 16.30 -24.58
C THR A 814 -40.87 16.92 -25.96
N VAL A 815 -41.74 16.39 -26.81
CA VAL A 815 -41.94 16.88 -28.16
C VAL A 815 -42.91 18.06 -28.13
N LYS A 816 -42.49 19.20 -28.69
CA LYS A 816 -43.31 20.41 -28.78
C LYS A 816 -43.90 20.53 -30.18
N VAL A 817 -45.22 20.43 -30.29
CA VAL A 817 -45.97 20.73 -31.51
C VAL A 817 -46.23 22.24 -31.55
N PRO A 818 -45.74 22.96 -32.58
CA PRO A 818 -45.84 24.41 -32.65
C PRO A 818 -47.27 24.97 -32.60
N ALA A 819 -47.38 26.22 -32.17
CA ALA A 819 -48.63 26.96 -32.17
C ALA A 819 -49.20 27.11 -33.58
N GLY A 820 -50.49 26.80 -33.75
CA GLY A 820 -51.19 26.92 -35.03
C GLY A 820 -51.08 25.69 -35.93
N THR A 821 -50.33 24.66 -35.52
CA THR A 821 -50.27 23.37 -36.24
C THR A 821 -51.56 22.55 -36.11
N LEU A 822 -52.29 22.71 -35.01
CA LEU A 822 -53.51 21.98 -34.71
C LEU A 822 -54.70 22.93 -34.58
N ASP A 823 -55.78 22.65 -35.30
CA ASP A 823 -57.06 23.37 -35.21
C ASP A 823 -57.81 23.05 -33.91
N VAL A 824 -58.86 23.82 -33.58
CA VAL A 824 -59.72 23.51 -32.42
C VAL A 824 -60.36 22.13 -32.61
N GLY A 825 -60.14 21.22 -31.67
CA GLY A 825 -60.63 19.84 -31.76
C GLY A 825 -59.83 18.85 -30.93
N VAL A 826 -60.15 17.57 -31.09
CA VAL A 826 -59.36 16.46 -30.58
C VAL A 826 -58.57 15.89 -31.74
N HIS A 827 -57.26 15.72 -31.56
CA HIS A 827 -56.34 15.20 -32.57
C HIS A 827 -55.69 13.93 -32.02
N ASP A 828 -55.82 12.83 -32.75
CA ASP A 828 -55.03 11.62 -32.53
C ASP A 828 -53.66 11.84 -33.20
N LEU A 829 -52.60 11.76 -32.41
CA LEU A 829 -51.21 11.93 -32.82
C LEU A 829 -50.47 10.62 -32.61
N GLN A 830 -49.55 10.28 -33.50
CA GLN A 830 -48.68 9.12 -33.31
C GLN A 830 -47.32 9.59 -32.79
N VAL A 831 -46.81 8.94 -31.75
CA VAL A 831 -45.45 9.15 -31.25
C VAL A 831 -44.59 7.99 -31.70
N GLU A 832 -43.53 8.28 -32.44
CA GLU A 832 -42.61 7.29 -32.99
C GLU A 832 -41.23 7.47 -32.38
N TYR A 833 -40.69 6.40 -31.84
CA TYR A 833 -39.28 6.27 -31.51
C TYR A 833 -38.54 5.63 -32.69
N LEU A 834 -37.52 6.31 -33.22
CA LEU A 834 -36.85 5.91 -34.46
C LEU A 834 -35.81 4.79 -34.29
N GLY A 835 -35.69 4.23 -33.09
CA GLY A 835 -34.60 3.33 -32.74
C GLY A 835 -33.27 4.04 -32.52
N ASP A 836 -32.26 3.28 -32.10
CA ASP A 836 -30.87 3.73 -31.99
C ASP A 836 -29.90 2.62 -32.44
N SER A 837 -28.61 2.75 -32.13
CA SER A 837 -27.61 1.72 -32.47
C SER A 837 -27.85 0.40 -31.73
N GLN A 838 -28.61 0.40 -30.64
CA GLN A 838 -28.83 -0.72 -29.73
C GLN A 838 -30.28 -1.22 -29.68
N HIS A 839 -31.26 -0.42 -30.13
CA HIS A 839 -32.68 -0.71 -29.99
C HIS A 839 -33.46 -0.51 -31.29
N LEU A 840 -34.52 -1.31 -31.45
CA LEU A 840 -35.49 -1.20 -32.55
C LEU A 840 -36.44 -0.01 -32.37
N GLU A 841 -37.09 0.37 -33.47
CA GLU A 841 -38.14 1.40 -33.50
C GLU A 841 -39.43 0.95 -32.80
N SER A 842 -40.22 1.89 -32.28
CA SER A 842 -41.57 1.62 -31.76
C SER A 842 -42.48 2.83 -31.89
N SER A 843 -43.80 2.61 -31.85
CA SER A 843 -44.78 3.70 -31.95
C SER A 843 -45.95 3.51 -30.99
N ALA A 844 -46.58 4.62 -30.60
CA ALA A 844 -47.78 4.64 -29.77
C ALA A 844 -48.63 5.89 -30.02
N ASP A 845 -49.94 5.78 -29.87
CA ASP A 845 -50.88 6.87 -30.09
C ASP A 845 -51.08 7.74 -28.84
N VAL A 846 -51.31 9.04 -29.04
CA VAL A 846 -51.64 10.01 -27.99
C VAL A 846 -52.67 11.04 -28.48
N ARG A 847 -53.55 11.49 -27.59
CA ARG A 847 -54.57 12.50 -27.89
C ARG A 847 -54.18 13.88 -27.42
N ALA A 848 -54.23 14.85 -28.33
CA ALA A 848 -54.12 16.28 -28.01
C ALA A 848 -55.48 16.97 -28.16
N VAL A 849 -55.82 17.87 -27.23
CA VAL A 849 -57.08 18.64 -27.27
C VAL A 849 -56.79 20.12 -27.35
N VAL A 850 -57.27 20.76 -28.42
CA VAL A 850 -57.15 22.20 -28.66
C VAL A 850 -58.52 22.88 -28.50
N THR A 851 -58.58 23.95 -27.71
CA THR A 851 -59.83 24.62 -27.29
C THR A 851 -59.91 26.08 -27.76
N THR A 852 -61.11 26.66 -27.80
CA THR A 852 -61.30 28.10 -28.08
C THR A 852 -60.89 28.97 -26.90
N ILE A 853 -60.51 30.22 -27.18
CA ILE A 853 -60.11 31.23 -26.18
C ILE A 853 -61.38 31.81 -25.50
N PRO A 854 -61.47 31.83 -24.16
CA PRO A 854 -62.61 32.45 -23.45
C PRO A 854 -62.79 33.95 -23.77
N THR A 855 -64.03 34.42 -23.92
CA THR A 855 -64.35 35.83 -24.30
C THR A 855 -64.94 36.64 -23.14
N SER A 856 -64.47 37.88 -22.96
CA SER A 856 -65.05 38.87 -22.03
C SER A 856 -65.74 40.03 -22.76
N LEU A 857 -66.96 40.42 -22.34
CA LEU A 857 -67.76 41.48 -22.97
C LEU A 857 -68.10 42.64 -21.99
N LYS A 858 -68.21 43.86 -22.53
CA LYS A 858 -68.74 45.04 -21.80
C LYS A 858 -69.84 45.71 -22.63
N ALA A 859 -70.92 46.19 -22.00
CA ALA A 859 -72.02 46.89 -22.68
C ALA A 859 -72.37 48.24 -22.02
N SER A 860 -72.71 49.24 -22.82
CA SER A 860 -73.06 50.60 -22.38
C SER A 860 -74.25 51.16 -23.17
N GLY A 861 -75.10 51.95 -22.51
CA GLY A 861 -76.28 52.56 -23.12
C GLY A 861 -76.64 53.88 -22.43
N TYR A 862 -77.33 54.78 -23.15
CA TYR A 862 -77.65 56.13 -22.66
C TYR A 862 -79.13 56.30 -22.31
N ALA A 863 -79.43 57.24 -21.41
CA ALA A 863 -80.81 57.59 -21.11
C ALA A 863 -81.48 58.29 -22.30
N VAL A 864 -82.65 57.81 -22.71
CA VAL A 864 -83.39 58.36 -23.86
C VAL A 864 -84.79 58.82 -23.46
N GLN A 865 -85.35 59.80 -24.16
CA GLN A 865 -86.74 60.22 -23.92
C GLN A 865 -87.70 59.33 -24.70
N TYR A 866 -88.81 58.96 -24.09
CA TYR A 866 -89.88 58.22 -24.75
C TYR A 866 -90.32 58.93 -26.04
N GLY A 867 -90.37 58.19 -27.14
CA GLY A 867 -90.58 58.70 -28.50
C GLY A 867 -89.30 58.93 -29.31
N ARG A 868 -88.09 58.67 -28.77
CA ARG A 868 -86.80 58.80 -29.48
C ARG A 868 -86.01 57.48 -29.52
N VAL A 869 -85.41 57.16 -30.67
CA VAL A 869 -84.55 55.98 -30.86
C VAL A 869 -83.32 56.06 -29.94
N GLY A 870 -83.00 54.96 -29.25
CA GLY A 870 -81.81 54.82 -28.41
C GLY A 870 -80.77 53.87 -28.99
N THR A 871 -79.57 53.86 -28.43
CA THR A 871 -78.46 52.98 -28.84
C THR A 871 -77.79 52.32 -27.64
N VAL A 872 -77.34 51.08 -27.84
CA VAL A 872 -76.48 50.31 -26.93
C VAL A 872 -75.22 49.90 -27.66
N VAL A 873 -74.07 50.03 -27.02
CA VAL A 873 -72.77 49.63 -27.56
C VAL A 873 -72.21 48.48 -26.73
N VAL A 874 -71.71 47.43 -27.39
CA VAL A 874 -71.05 46.28 -26.78
C VAL A 874 -69.60 46.20 -27.28
N THR A 875 -68.65 45.90 -26.40
CA THR A 875 -67.21 45.75 -26.72
C THR A 875 -66.66 44.41 -26.22
N GLY A 876 -65.75 43.80 -26.97
CA GLY A 876 -65.04 42.54 -26.68
C GLY A 876 -63.61 42.53 -27.28
N PRO A 877 -62.92 41.37 -27.35
CA PRO A 877 -61.58 41.26 -27.94
C PRO A 877 -61.51 41.81 -29.36
N ALA A 878 -60.39 42.45 -29.74
CA ALA A 878 -60.26 43.14 -31.02
C ALA A 878 -60.44 42.20 -32.24
N ALA A 879 -60.00 40.94 -32.10
CA ALA A 879 -60.13 39.89 -33.12
C ALA A 879 -61.46 39.12 -33.03
N ALA A 880 -62.34 39.42 -32.09
CA ALA A 880 -63.67 38.81 -32.03
C ALA A 880 -64.52 39.33 -33.20
N THR A 881 -65.13 38.41 -33.93
CA THR A 881 -65.99 38.68 -35.09
C THR A 881 -67.31 37.95 -34.93
N GLY A 882 -68.39 38.51 -35.49
CA GLY A 882 -69.70 37.86 -35.47
C GLY A 882 -70.76 38.64 -34.71
N THR A 883 -71.90 37.98 -34.50
CA THR A 883 -73.16 38.64 -34.16
C THR A 883 -73.29 38.90 -32.66
N VAL A 884 -73.76 40.10 -32.31
CA VAL A 884 -74.21 40.48 -30.97
C VAL A 884 -75.71 40.78 -31.01
N THR A 885 -76.49 40.16 -30.13
CA THR A 885 -77.95 40.35 -30.06
C THR A 885 -78.35 41.05 -28.76
N LEU A 886 -79.22 42.07 -28.84
CA LEU A 886 -79.77 42.78 -27.68
C LEU A 886 -81.23 42.38 -27.44
N THR A 887 -81.54 41.90 -26.25
CA THR A 887 -82.89 41.48 -25.86
C THR A 887 -83.35 42.09 -24.54
N ARG A 888 -84.66 42.08 -24.30
CA ARG A 888 -85.27 42.29 -22.98
C ARG A 888 -86.22 41.13 -22.72
N GLY A 889 -85.84 40.21 -21.82
CA GLY A 889 -86.49 38.90 -21.76
C GLY A 889 -86.30 38.17 -23.09
N SER A 890 -87.38 37.60 -23.64
CA SER A 890 -87.39 36.96 -24.96
C SER A 890 -87.53 37.94 -26.13
N ALA A 891 -87.89 39.20 -25.88
CA ALA A 891 -88.12 40.17 -26.94
C ALA A 891 -86.79 40.72 -27.49
N ARG A 892 -86.55 40.54 -28.80
CA ARG A 892 -85.40 41.11 -29.51
C ARG A 892 -85.61 42.61 -29.73
N LEU A 893 -84.65 43.41 -29.27
CA LEU A 893 -84.68 44.88 -29.38
C LEU A 893 -83.77 45.40 -30.48
N GLY A 894 -82.68 44.68 -30.78
CA GLY A 894 -81.73 45.05 -31.83
C GLY A 894 -80.66 43.98 -32.03
N VAL A 895 -79.92 44.07 -33.15
CA VAL A 895 -78.73 43.25 -33.45
C VAL A 895 -77.64 44.15 -34.01
N GLY A 896 -76.39 43.79 -33.71
CA GLY A 896 -75.19 44.39 -34.29
C GLY A 896 -74.12 43.33 -34.50
N TYR A 897 -72.99 43.72 -35.09
CA TYR A 897 -71.86 42.83 -35.37
C TYR A 897 -70.59 43.41 -34.76
N PHE A 898 -69.72 42.54 -34.25
CA PHE A 898 -68.39 42.96 -33.83
C PHE A 898 -67.52 43.30 -35.03
N VAL A 899 -67.07 44.56 -35.08
CA VAL A 899 -66.03 45.03 -35.97
C VAL A 899 -64.94 45.63 -35.09
N LYS A 900 -63.72 45.08 -35.16
CA LYS A 900 -62.59 45.45 -34.29
C LYS A 900 -62.98 45.46 -32.80
N GLY A 901 -63.73 44.43 -32.36
CA GLY A 901 -64.17 44.29 -30.97
C GLY A 901 -65.27 45.26 -30.52
N ARG A 902 -65.98 45.96 -31.42
CA ARG A 902 -67.12 46.83 -31.06
C ARG A 902 -68.38 46.57 -31.90
N ALA A 903 -69.55 46.53 -31.27
CA ALA A 903 -70.87 46.39 -31.89
C ALA A 903 -71.84 47.47 -31.38
N THR A 904 -72.62 48.11 -32.25
CA THR A 904 -73.63 49.13 -31.89
C THR A 904 -75.03 48.67 -32.30
N LEU A 905 -75.99 48.74 -31.38
CA LEU A 905 -77.35 48.20 -31.52
C LEU A 905 -78.39 49.31 -31.27
N GLN A 906 -79.33 49.51 -32.20
CA GLN A 906 -80.40 50.52 -32.08
C GLN A 906 -81.65 49.95 -31.38
N VAL A 907 -82.34 50.78 -30.59
CA VAL A 907 -83.60 50.47 -29.90
C VAL A 907 -84.68 51.48 -30.29
N ALA A 908 -85.79 51.03 -30.86
CA ALA A 908 -86.85 51.92 -31.35
C ALA A 908 -87.48 52.78 -30.25
N GLY A 909 -87.86 54.02 -30.58
CA GLY A 909 -88.18 55.05 -29.58
C GLY A 909 -89.44 54.86 -28.74
N THR A 910 -90.31 53.94 -29.13
CA THR A 910 -91.50 53.53 -28.37
C THR A 910 -91.38 52.11 -27.82
N ALA A 911 -90.30 51.38 -28.14
CA ALA A 911 -90.11 49.98 -27.74
C ALA A 911 -90.02 49.79 -26.21
N LEU A 912 -89.58 50.84 -25.52
CA LEU A 912 -89.43 50.86 -24.07
C LEU A 912 -90.27 52.02 -23.49
N LYS A 913 -91.24 51.71 -22.62
CA LYS A 913 -91.99 52.71 -21.86
C LYS A 913 -91.06 53.47 -20.89
N PRO A 914 -91.41 54.69 -20.43
CA PRO A 914 -90.61 55.38 -19.42
C PRO A 914 -90.33 54.52 -18.18
N GLY A 915 -89.08 54.48 -17.73
CA GLY A 915 -88.58 53.62 -16.65
C GLY A 915 -87.18 53.06 -16.93
N ALA A 916 -86.60 52.34 -15.98
CA ALA A 916 -85.34 51.63 -16.16
C ALA A 916 -85.59 50.22 -16.72
N HIS A 917 -84.80 49.82 -17.72
CA HIS A 917 -84.86 48.50 -18.36
C HIS A 917 -83.47 47.87 -18.35
N THR A 918 -83.36 46.62 -17.93
CA THR A 918 -82.13 45.83 -18.09
C THR A 918 -82.23 45.03 -19.39
N LEU A 919 -81.23 45.17 -20.24
CA LEU A 919 -81.13 44.53 -21.55
C LEU A 919 -79.95 43.56 -21.53
N THR A 920 -80.06 42.43 -22.24
CA THR A 920 -78.99 41.43 -22.36
C THR A 920 -78.37 41.51 -23.74
N ALA A 921 -77.04 41.60 -23.79
CA ALA A 921 -76.23 41.52 -25.00
C ALA A 921 -75.53 40.15 -25.05
N THR A 922 -75.78 39.36 -26.09
CA THR A 922 -75.20 38.02 -26.26
C THR A 922 -74.37 37.95 -27.54
N TYR A 923 -73.12 37.52 -27.42
CA TYR A 923 -72.18 37.20 -28.50
C TYR A 923 -72.09 35.68 -28.68
N ALA A 924 -72.25 35.21 -29.92
CA ALA A 924 -72.30 33.77 -30.22
C ALA A 924 -70.93 33.07 -30.18
N GLY A 925 -69.81 33.80 -30.23
CA GLY A 925 -68.48 33.23 -30.42
C GLY A 925 -68.07 33.13 -31.90
N ASN A 926 -66.84 32.69 -32.15
CA ASN A 926 -66.31 32.30 -33.45
C ASN A 926 -65.32 31.12 -33.30
N GLY A 927 -64.67 30.69 -34.39
CA GLY A 927 -63.72 29.56 -34.36
C GLY A 927 -62.49 29.75 -33.46
N THR A 928 -62.22 30.98 -32.99
CA THR A 928 -61.10 31.29 -32.10
C THR A 928 -61.56 31.61 -30.68
N TYR A 929 -62.71 32.26 -30.52
CA TYR A 929 -63.19 32.85 -29.29
C TYR A 929 -64.55 32.27 -28.89
N ALA A 930 -64.66 31.78 -27.65
CA ALA A 930 -65.91 31.22 -27.14
C ALA A 930 -67.05 32.26 -27.04
N GLY A 931 -68.31 31.82 -27.10
CA GLY A 931 -69.47 32.69 -26.92
C GLY A 931 -69.56 33.30 -25.51
N ALA A 932 -70.17 34.49 -25.39
CA ALA A 932 -70.26 35.22 -24.13
C ALA A 932 -71.52 36.11 -24.05
N ARG A 933 -71.92 36.52 -22.84
CA ARG A 933 -73.07 37.42 -22.63
C ARG A 933 -72.81 38.45 -21.54
N THR A 934 -73.42 39.62 -21.66
CA THR A 934 -73.37 40.70 -20.67
C THR A 934 -74.71 41.45 -20.61
N THR A 935 -74.91 42.33 -19.62
CA THR A 935 -76.15 43.11 -19.50
C THR A 935 -75.88 44.60 -19.42
N VAL A 936 -76.86 45.42 -19.79
CA VAL A 936 -76.81 46.88 -19.72
C VAL A 936 -78.13 47.44 -19.23
N ARG A 937 -78.08 48.43 -18.33
CA ARG A 937 -79.28 49.14 -17.85
C ARG A 937 -79.49 50.42 -18.65
N VAL A 938 -80.66 50.58 -19.26
CA VAL A 938 -81.06 51.76 -20.03
C VAL A 938 -82.26 52.41 -19.37
N THR A 939 -82.23 53.72 -19.17
CA THR A 939 -83.35 54.47 -18.56
C THR A 939 -84.08 55.30 -19.61
N VAL A 940 -85.39 55.09 -19.74
CA VAL A 940 -86.25 55.89 -20.61
C VAL A 940 -86.97 56.96 -19.78
N ALA A 941 -86.70 58.23 -20.05
CA ALA A 941 -87.39 59.33 -19.40
C ALA A 941 -88.78 59.59 -20.04
N LYS A 942 -89.72 60.13 -19.25
CA LYS A 942 -91.03 60.58 -19.77
C LYS A 942 -90.84 61.66 -20.84
N ALA A 943 -91.75 61.70 -21.81
CA ALA A 943 -91.75 62.74 -22.84
C ALA A 943 -91.99 64.11 -22.21
N ARG A 944 -91.11 65.08 -22.49
CA ARG A 944 -91.20 66.42 -21.90
C ARG A 944 -92.43 67.17 -22.41
N THR A 945 -93.13 67.86 -21.52
CA THR A 945 -94.27 68.71 -21.88
C THR A 945 -94.01 70.20 -21.68
N SER A 946 -94.74 71.06 -22.40
CA SER A 946 -94.77 72.52 -22.20
C SER A 946 -96.18 73.01 -21.89
N VAL A 947 -96.31 73.96 -20.95
CA VAL A 947 -97.59 74.55 -20.50
C VAL A 947 -97.59 76.07 -20.63
N THR A 948 -98.71 76.65 -21.09
CA THR A 948 -98.95 78.09 -21.12
C THR A 948 -100.25 78.45 -20.41
N ALA A 949 -100.34 79.65 -19.80
CA ALA A 949 -101.53 80.09 -19.07
C ALA A 949 -101.78 81.61 -19.09
N LYS A 950 -103.05 82.03 -18.98
CA LYS A 950 -103.48 83.44 -19.06
C LYS A 950 -104.63 83.76 -18.09
N VAL A 951 -104.54 84.85 -17.32
CA VAL A 951 -105.64 85.37 -16.47
C VAL A 951 -106.65 86.09 -17.33
N THR A 952 -107.92 85.82 -17.07
CA THR A 952 -109.02 86.30 -17.92
C THR A 952 -109.94 87.32 -17.25
N THR A 953 -109.56 87.90 -16.11
CA THR A 953 -110.45 88.77 -15.29
C THR A 953 -109.94 90.24 -15.18
N ARG A 954 -110.80 91.26 -15.37
CA ARG A 954 -110.45 92.71 -15.52
C ARG A 954 -110.01 93.49 -14.25
N LYS A 955 -110.78 93.55 -13.14
CA LYS A 955 -110.42 94.26 -11.88
C LYS A 955 -110.70 93.36 -10.65
N VAL A 956 -109.71 93.09 -9.78
CA VAL A 956 -109.86 92.18 -8.61
C VAL A 956 -109.82 93.01 -7.31
N VAL A 957 -110.97 93.22 -6.65
CA VAL A 957 -111.03 93.86 -5.32
C VAL A 957 -110.91 92.79 -4.25
N VAL A 958 -110.02 93.05 -3.27
CA VAL A 958 -109.67 92.10 -2.22
C VAL A 958 -110.92 91.59 -1.51
N LYS A 959 -110.96 90.29 -1.22
CA LYS A 959 -112.08 89.59 -0.57
C LYS A 959 -113.46 89.70 -1.29
N LYS A 960 -113.61 90.45 -2.39
CA LYS A 960 -114.86 90.57 -3.18
C LYS A 960 -114.83 89.71 -4.45
N THR A 961 -113.66 89.63 -5.12
CA THR A 961 -113.55 89.08 -6.48
C THR A 961 -112.72 87.78 -6.53
N ARG A 962 -113.22 86.73 -7.21
CA ARG A 962 -112.47 85.52 -7.61
C ARG A 962 -112.01 85.68 -9.07
N ALA A 963 -110.84 85.16 -9.45
CA ALA A 963 -110.30 85.26 -10.82
C ALA A 963 -110.36 83.91 -11.59
N ASN A 964 -110.16 83.89 -12.92
CA ASN A 964 -110.12 82.68 -13.79
C ASN A 964 -108.82 82.63 -14.65
N VAL A 965 -108.39 81.42 -15.06
CA VAL A 965 -107.15 81.17 -15.83
C VAL A 965 -107.31 80.03 -16.86
N ALA A 966 -107.00 80.27 -18.14
CA ALA A 966 -107.00 79.24 -19.21
C ALA A 966 -105.60 78.64 -19.46
N VAL A 967 -105.49 77.37 -19.90
CA VAL A 967 -104.25 76.54 -19.92
C VAL A 967 -104.14 75.61 -21.17
N THR A 968 -102.96 75.48 -21.79
CA THR A 968 -102.64 74.54 -22.91
C THR A 968 -101.35 73.72 -22.64
N VAL A 969 -101.25 72.45 -23.12
CA VAL A 969 -100.15 71.47 -22.91
C VAL A 969 -99.73 70.74 -24.21
N ARG A 970 -98.42 70.58 -24.51
CA ARG A 970 -97.86 69.86 -25.70
C ARG A 970 -96.64 68.97 -25.39
N ALA A 971 -96.28 67.99 -26.25
CA ALA A 971 -95.07 67.12 -26.17
C ALA A 971 -94.49 66.75 -27.55
N TYR A 972 -93.20 66.39 -27.63
CA TYR A 972 -92.48 66.03 -28.87
C TYR A 972 -92.66 64.54 -29.24
N GLY A 973 -92.91 64.24 -30.52
CA GLY A 973 -92.95 62.87 -31.07
C GLY A 973 -94.18 62.03 -30.69
N VAL A 974 -94.98 62.49 -29.71
CA VAL A 974 -96.18 61.81 -29.19
C VAL A 974 -97.22 62.82 -28.67
N PRO A 975 -98.52 62.70 -29.00
CA PRO A 975 -99.57 63.64 -28.57
C PRO A 975 -99.95 63.52 -27.07
N VAL A 976 -100.19 64.64 -26.38
CA VAL A 976 -100.56 64.66 -24.94
C VAL A 976 -102.04 64.33 -24.74
N SER A 977 -102.31 63.11 -24.26
CA SER A 977 -103.67 62.55 -24.14
C SER A 977 -104.24 62.47 -22.72
N SER A 978 -103.49 62.80 -21.68
CA SER A 978 -103.87 62.58 -20.26
C SER A 978 -103.35 63.68 -19.32
N GLY A 979 -103.76 63.68 -18.04
CA GLY A 979 -103.20 64.51 -16.95
C GLY A 979 -104.09 65.69 -16.48
N THR A 980 -103.64 66.45 -15.46
CA THR A 980 -104.41 67.53 -14.81
C THR A 980 -103.60 68.82 -14.65
N VAL A 981 -104.27 69.97 -14.65
CA VAL A 981 -103.67 71.29 -14.35
C VAL A 981 -104.25 71.88 -13.07
N GLY A 982 -103.38 72.36 -12.17
CA GLY A 982 -103.77 73.13 -10.98
C GLY A 982 -103.28 74.56 -11.08
N VAL A 983 -104.04 75.52 -10.54
CA VAL A 983 -103.59 76.90 -10.35
C VAL A 983 -103.44 77.18 -8.87
N TYR A 984 -102.27 77.68 -8.49
CA TYR A 984 -101.80 77.81 -7.14
C TYR A 984 -101.42 79.26 -6.84
N GLN A 985 -101.73 79.71 -5.64
CA GLN A 985 -101.18 80.95 -5.08
C GLN A 985 -100.20 80.57 -3.97
N GLY A 986 -98.92 80.85 -4.15
CA GLY A 986 -97.90 80.25 -3.27
C GLY A 986 -98.11 78.72 -3.27
N SER A 987 -98.18 78.11 -2.08
CA SER A 987 -98.49 76.68 -1.91
C SER A 987 -99.99 76.34 -1.96
N LYS A 988 -100.88 77.32 -1.77
CA LYS A 988 -102.32 77.08 -1.69
C LYS A 988 -102.90 76.88 -3.09
N ARG A 989 -103.49 75.71 -3.33
CA ARG A 989 -104.27 75.50 -4.56
C ARG A 989 -105.48 76.42 -4.54
N VAL A 990 -105.55 77.32 -5.52
CA VAL A 990 -106.67 78.24 -5.66
C VAL A 990 -107.68 77.78 -6.72
N GLY A 991 -107.30 76.85 -7.61
CA GLY A 991 -108.18 76.15 -8.57
C GLY A 991 -107.54 74.92 -9.23
N THR A 992 -108.32 74.09 -9.94
CA THR A 992 -107.83 72.90 -10.69
C THR A 992 -108.76 72.52 -11.86
N ALA A 993 -108.24 71.80 -12.87
CA ALA A 993 -108.98 71.21 -14.02
C ALA A 993 -108.21 70.05 -14.71
N THR A 994 -108.88 69.19 -15.48
CA THR A 994 -108.25 68.06 -16.22
C THR A 994 -107.88 68.45 -17.66
N VAL A 995 -106.78 67.92 -18.20
CA VAL A 995 -106.32 68.16 -19.57
C VAL A 995 -106.94 67.15 -20.53
N ARG A 996 -107.65 67.65 -21.55
CA ARG A 996 -108.12 66.85 -22.69
C ARG A 996 -107.60 67.49 -23.96
N ASN A 997 -106.99 66.69 -24.83
CA ASN A 997 -106.36 67.15 -26.08
C ASN A 997 -105.45 68.38 -25.86
N GLY A 998 -104.68 68.34 -24.77
CA GLY A 998 -103.76 69.42 -24.41
C GLY A 998 -104.40 70.73 -23.92
N LYS A 999 -105.66 70.81 -23.47
CA LYS A 999 -106.29 72.08 -23.00
C LYS A 999 -107.05 71.97 -21.67
N ALA A 1000 -107.16 73.07 -20.90
CA ALA A 1000 -107.92 73.18 -19.62
C ALA A 1000 -108.24 74.65 -19.16
N SER A 1001 -109.29 74.87 -18.34
CA SER A 1001 -109.70 76.20 -17.80
C SER A 1001 -109.98 76.13 -16.29
N VAL A 1002 -109.46 77.09 -15.50
CA VAL A 1002 -109.34 77.00 -14.03
C VAL A 1002 -109.92 78.23 -13.32
N ARG A 1003 -110.85 78.00 -12.37
CA ARG A 1003 -111.47 79.04 -11.51
C ARG A 1003 -110.80 79.16 -10.15
N LEU A 1004 -110.44 80.38 -9.76
CA LEU A 1004 -109.65 80.67 -8.57
C LEU A 1004 -110.54 80.96 -7.36
N SER A 1005 -109.98 80.83 -6.16
CA SER A 1005 -110.60 81.25 -4.90
C SER A 1005 -110.38 82.74 -4.58
N ARG A 1006 -111.14 83.34 -3.65
CA ARG A 1006 -111.10 84.79 -3.36
C ARG A 1006 -109.76 85.12 -2.71
N LEU A 1007 -109.05 86.09 -3.28
CA LEU A 1007 -107.74 86.50 -2.81
C LEU A 1007 -107.90 87.41 -1.59
N THR A 1008 -107.19 87.10 -0.51
CA THR A 1008 -107.35 87.78 0.79
C THR A 1008 -106.43 88.97 0.97
N LYS A 1009 -105.48 89.15 0.05
CA LYS A 1009 -104.53 90.25 0.03
C LYS A 1009 -104.71 91.05 -1.25
N ALA A 1010 -104.69 92.37 -1.10
CA ALA A 1010 -104.53 93.27 -2.23
C ALA A 1010 -103.07 93.26 -2.73
N GLY A 1011 -102.80 93.97 -3.82
CA GLY A 1011 -101.54 94.00 -4.57
C GLY A 1011 -101.48 92.98 -5.71
N THR A 1012 -100.36 92.95 -6.45
CA THR A 1012 -100.13 92.02 -7.56
C THR A 1012 -99.71 90.65 -7.07
N GLN A 1013 -100.57 89.67 -7.27
CA GLN A 1013 -100.41 88.30 -6.82
C GLN A 1013 -100.02 87.42 -7.99
N ARG A 1014 -98.83 86.84 -7.92
CA ARG A 1014 -98.36 85.87 -8.90
C ARG A 1014 -98.89 84.48 -8.54
N LEU A 1015 -99.59 83.83 -9.47
CA LEU A 1015 -100.13 82.48 -9.38
C LEU A 1015 -99.35 81.53 -10.28
N THR A 1016 -99.23 80.28 -9.88
CA THR A 1016 -98.53 79.23 -10.64
C THR A 1016 -99.54 78.26 -11.22
N VAL A 1017 -99.51 78.06 -12.54
CA VAL A 1017 -100.28 77.03 -13.24
C VAL A 1017 -99.38 75.82 -13.46
N LYS A 1018 -99.77 74.66 -12.95
CA LYS A 1018 -98.97 73.43 -13.03
C LYS A 1018 -99.78 72.33 -13.70
N TYR A 1019 -99.31 71.80 -14.82
CA TYR A 1019 -99.69 70.48 -15.33
C TYR A 1019 -98.93 69.40 -14.56
N ALA A 1020 -99.66 68.46 -13.97
CA ALA A 1020 -99.11 67.42 -13.10
C ALA A 1020 -98.33 66.34 -13.86
N GLY A 1021 -98.49 66.22 -15.18
CA GLY A 1021 -97.94 65.11 -15.96
C GLY A 1021 -98.87 63.90 -16.05
N SER A 1022 -98.36 62.81 -16.63
CA SER A 1022 -98.96 61.47 -16.64
C SER A 1022 -97.89 60.38 -16.58
N SER A 1023 -98.26 59.10 -16.79
CA SER A 1023 -97.30 57.99 -16.86
C SER A 1023 -96.33 58.12 -18.03
N LEU A 1024 -96.73 58.76 -19.13
CA LEU A 1024 -95.90 58.94 -20.34
C LEU A 1024 -95.27 60.34 -20.45
N PHE A 1025 -95.90 61.34 -19.83
CA PHE A 1025 -95.57 62.74 -20.04
C PHE A 1025 -95.10 63.42 -18.74
N SER A 1026 -94.03 64.20 -18.78
CA SER A 1026 -93.56 64.95 -17.60
C SER A 1026 -94.54 66.07 -17.24
N GLY A 1027 -94.61 66.46 -15.96
CA GLY A 1027 -95.29 67.68 -15.55
C GLY A 1027 -94.59 68.93 -16.10
N SER A 1028 -95.31 70.04 -16.17
CA SER A 1028 -94.77 71.34 -16.57
C SER A 1028 -95.58 72.46 -15.95
N SER A 1029 -95.00 73.63 -15.78
CA SER A 1029 -95.68 74.73 -15.12
C SER A 1029 -95.32 76.07 -15.72
N THR A 1030 -96.15 77.06 -15.46
CA THR A 1030 -95.98 78.46 -15.85
C THR A 1030 -96.56 79.36 -14.75
N THR A 1031 -96.28 80.66 -14.79
CA THR A 1031 -96.84 81.61 -13.82
C THR A 1031 -97.71 82.66 -14.50
N VAL A 1032 -98.64 83.22 -13.75
CA VAL A 1032 -99.58 84.22 -14.21
C VAL A 1032 -99.80 85.26 -13.11
N LYS A 1033 -99.74 86.56 -13.45
CA LYS A 1033 -99.84 87.66 -12.47
C LYS A 1033 -101.29 88.17 -12.38
N VAL A 1034 -101.76 88.46 -11.16
CA VAL A 1034 -103.12 88.93 -10.84
C VAL A 1034 -103.04 90.19 -9.96
N LYS A 1035 -103.32 91.42 -10.47
CA LYS A 1035 -103.38 92.69 -9.69
C LYS A 1035 -104.65 92.75 -8.82
N VAL A 1036 -104.51 92.97 -7.51
CA VAL A 1036 -105.61 93.07 -6.54
C VAL A 1036 -105.58 94.44 -5.85
N ALA A 1037 -106.74 95.03 -5.52
CA ALA A 1037 -106.85 96.38 -4.94
C ALA A 1037 -107.49 96.41 -3.54
N ARG A 1038 -107.33 97.53 -2.80
CA ARG A 1038 -107.96 97.86 -1.50
C ARG A 1038 -109.30 98.62 -1.67
N ARG A 1039 -109.87 99.16 -0.57
CA ARG A 1039 -111.05 100.02 -0.43
C ARG A 1039 -110.60 101.41 0.04
#